data_AF-A0A835BUH4-F1
#
_entry.id   AF-A0A835BUH4-F1
#
_cell.length_a   1.000
_cell.length_b   1.000
_cell.length_c   1.000
_cell.angle_alpha   90.00
_cell.angle_beta   90.00
_cell.angle_gamma   90.00
#
_symmetry.space_group_name_H-M   'P 1'
#
loop_
_entity.id
_entity.type
_entity.pdbx_description
1 polymer ?
#
loop_
_entity_poly.entity_id
_entity_poly.type
_entity_poly.pdbx_seq_one_letter_code
_entity_poly.pdbx_strand_id
1 'polypeptide(L)'
;MEEAFARAVDDGLKLTKRLVLPDGGHLPPPRPPQGMDRDDPAAAHSAWLHHLLPAGPMAYAVVVDPGSVDSPDVPSYQPHVYGRLDPPALIPLQMREADLRVDCAAAGCATAEVSLRVRWWLHCVTRSRACPCRIVLPMGHQGSILGAEVTVGKKSYNTHVIDTEDNSAVKISMPESGGLLKQEWFSLTIPQVGGGEDIFATIRWSQKLLYHNGRFTVEVPFRFPPFVNPLPKVFMKKEKIQLTVNTGVSKEVILQGTSHPLKEKGRQGEKLSFLHEAAVENWSTKDFTFTFTVYSGDLSGGVLVQPSTLRDYDDRDMFCLFLLPGNNANRKVFRKAVVYVVDTSASMQGKPLDSVKNAMSIALSNLIEGDVFNIIAFNDELRSFSSCLEQVNDRTIENAIEWMNINFVARGGTDIVHPLSEAMNLLSNSHDALPQIYLVTDGSVDDERNICHTMKTQLMNRGSKSPRISTFGLGSYCNHYFLRMLASIGKGHYAAAFDTGSIEVRMAQWFQKASSTIVSNISIDGIKHIQDFEVDSEYIPDISAKYPLCVSGRYHGKLPETLIAKGQLADMSEISIELKVQHVKDIPLDKVLAKQQMDLLTAKAWLLENKELERKVVKLSIQNSLPSEYTRMVLLQTSLDKIDPAQQAKNKPTKKSSQDERSAMPLRGMTLGFGDVAATRENLTEGFGDIKAPEKFEIFEKAVGCCSRAADCFCCMCFIKACGKLNDQCVIVFTQACAAIACLGCFECCSELCCGGPN
;
A
#
# COMPACT_ATOMS: atom_id res chain seq x y z
N MET A 1 -13.58 -6.77 -2.42
CA MET A 1 -13.39 -5.30 -2.45
C MET A 1 -13.21 -4.79 -3.88
N GLU A 2 -12.20 -5.23 -4.63
CA GLU A 2 -11.94 -4.75 -6.01
C GLU A 2 -13.12 -4.97 -6.96
N GLU A 3 -13.76 -6.13 -6.89
CA GLU A 3 -14.95 -6.41 -7.70
C GLU A 3 -16.12 -5.48 -7.36
N ALA A 4 -16.35 -5.20 -6.08
CA ALA A 4 -17.38 -4.26 -5.63
C ALA A 4 -17.07 -2.82 -6.12
N PHE A 5 -15.80 -2.42 -6.12
CA PHE A 5 -15.37 -1.14 -6.69
C PHE A 5 -15.63 -1.07 -8.19
N ALA A 6 -15.20 -2.09 -8.93
CA ALA A 6 -15.41 -2.18 -10.37
C ALA A 6 -16.90 -2.13 -10.72
N ARG A 7 -17.75 -2.84 -9.98
CA ARG A 7 -19.21 -2.78 -10.13
C ARG A 7 -19.76 -1.37 -9.88
N ALA A 8 -19.34 -0.70 -8.80
CA ALA A 8 -19.77 0.67 -8.51
C ALA A 8 -19.36 1.66 -9.62
N VAL A 9 -18.18 1.47 -10.23
CA VAL A 9 -17.73 2.26 -11.40
C VAL A 9 -18.56 1.93 -12.64
N ASP A 10 -18.84 0.64 -12.89
CA ASP A 10 -19.67 0.21 -14.03
C ASP A 10 -21.08 0.83 -13.95
N ASP A 11 -21.68 0.84 -12.77
CA ASP A 11 -22.98 1.47 -12.53
C ASP A 11 -22.93 2.99 -12.70
N GLY A 12 -21.87 3.65 -12.24
CA GLY A 12 -21.65 5.07 -12.50
C GLY A 12 -21.52 5.38 -13.99
N LEU A 13 -20.79 4.56 -14.74
CA LEU A 13 -20.68 4.70 -16.19
C LEU A 13 -22.04 4.52 -16.88
N LYS A 14 -22.89 3.58 -16.43
CA LYS A 14 -24.27 3.42 -16.94
C LYS A 14 -25.13 4.65 -16.69
N LEU A 15 -24.95 5.35 -15.57
CA LEU A 15 -25.63 6.63 -15.30
C LEU A 15 -25.18 7.71 -16.29
N THR A 16 -23.89 7.80 -16.60
CA THR A 16 -23.36 8.80 -17.55
C THR A 16 -23.70 8.54 -19.02
N LYS A 17 -23.99 7.30 -19.42
CA LYS A 17 -24.43 6.96 -20.80
C LYS A 17 -25.74 7.66 -21.23
N ARG A 18 -26.39 8.40 -20.33
CA ARG A 18 -27.60 9.22 -20.54
C ARG A 18 -27.32 10.71 -20.78
N LEU A 19 -26.05 11.13 -20.80
CA LEU A 19 -25.64 12.50 -21.16
C LEU A 19 -25.66 12.71 -22.68
N VAL A 20 -26.82 13.07 -23.25
CA VAL A 20 -26.96 13.48 -24.66
C VAL A 20 -26.45 14.92 -24.85
N LEU A 21 -25.46 15.14 -25.72
CA LEU A 21 -24.97 16.50 -25.98
C LEU A 21 -26.00 17.31 -26.81
N PRO A 22 -26.07 18.64 -26.65
CA PRO A 22 -26.99 19.52 -27.39
C PRO A 22 -26.85 19.47 -28.92
N ASP A 23 -25.78 18.88 -29.46
CA ASP A 23 -25.48 18.82 -30.90
C ASP A 23 -25.46 17.38 -31.49
N GLY A 24 -26.09 16.40 -30.85
CA GLY A 24 -26.37 15.09 -31.48
C GLY A 24 -25.16 14.18 -31.75
N GLY A 25 -23.98 14.49 -31.20
CA GLY A 25 -22.80 13.63 -31.28
C GLY A 25 -22.82 12.55 -30.20
N HIS A 26 -23.11 11.30 -30.57
CA HIS A 26 -22.92 10.16 -29.67
C HIS A 26 -21.43 10.02 -29.32
N LEU A 27 -21.10 9.92 -28.03
CA LEU A 27 -19.87 9.22 -27.61
C LEU A 27 -20.08 7.74 -27.99
N PRO A 28 -19.30 7.15 -28.93
CA PRO A 28 -19.39 5.73 -29.17
C PRO A 28 -19.06 5.01 -27.85
N PRO A 29 -19.72 3.88 -27.56
CA PRO A 29 -19.41 3.12 -26.35
C PRO A 29 -17.91 2.83 -26.32
N PRO A 30 -17.26 2.85 -25.13
CA PRO A 30 -15.94 2.26 -25.02
C PRO A 30 -16.04 0.82 -25.52
N ARG A 31 -15.50 0.57 -26.71
CA ARG A 31 -15.49 -0.78 -27.26
C ARG A 31 -14.55 -1.60 -26.37
N PRO A 32 -14.89 -2.84 -26.00
CA PRO A 32 -13.90 -3.75 -25.46
C PRO A 32 -12.71 -3.80 -26.43
N PRO A 33 -11.46 -3.87 -25.93
CA PRO A 33 -10.28 -3.85 -26.77
C PRO A 33 -10.37 -4.94 -27.85
N GLN A 34 -9.93 -4.61 -29.07
CA GLN A 34 -9.86 -5.57 -30.17
C GLN A 34 -8.85 -6.67 -29.81
N GLY A 35 -9.35 -7.89 -29.61
CA GLY A 35 -8.53 -9.06 -29.24
C GLY A 35 -9.19 -10.03 -28.25
N MET A 36 -10.40 -9.76 -27.74
CA MET A 36 -11.11 -10.72 -26.88
C MET A 36 -11.69 -11.88 -27.71
N ASP A 37 -11.26 -13.11 -27.43
CA ASP A 37 -11.92 -14.33 -27.88
C ASP A 37 -13.39 -14.31 -27.43
N ARG A 38 -14.31 -14.45 -28.38
CA ARG A 38 -15.77 -14.39 -28.15
C ARG A 38 -16.33 -15.64 -27.46
N ASP A 39 -15.48 -16.57 -27.06
CA ASP A 39 -15.89 -17.92 -26.68
C ASP A 39 -16.22 -18.09 -25.18
N ASP A 40 -15.91 -17.10 -24.33
CA ASP A 40 -16.28 -17.12 -22.90
C ASP A 40 -16.81 -15.74 -22.39
N PRO A 41 -18.14 -15.57 -22.25
CA PRO A 41 -18.75 -14.34 -21.73
C PRO A 41 -18.34 -14.00 -20.29
N ALA A 42 -18.03 -15.00 -19.46
CA ALA A 42 -17.66 -14.80 -18.06
C ALA A 42 -16.23 -14.27 -17.96
N ALA A 43 -15.30 -14.81 -18.75
CA ALA A 43 -13.94 -14.31 -18.86
C ALA A 43 -13.91 -12.87 -19.41
N ALA A 44 -14.74 -12.57 -20.42
CA ALA A 44 -14.86 -11.22 -20.97
C ALA A 44 -15.40 -10.20 -19.94
N HIS A 45 -16.39 -10.60 -19.13
CA HIS A 45 -16.92 -9.74 -18.07
C HIS A 45 -15.91 -9.49 -16.94
N SER A 46 -15.17 -10.52 -16.53
CA SER A 46 -14.10 -10.40 -15.54
C SER A 46 -13.00 -9.44 -16.03
N ALA A 47 -12.54 -9.61 -17.28
CA ALA A 47 -11.56 -8.72 -17.89
C ALA A 47 -12.05 -7.27 -18.01
N TRP A 48 -13.34 -7.06 -18.30
CA TRP A 48 -13.96 -5.73 -18.30
C TRP A 48 -13.90 -5.07 -16.91
N LEU A 49 -14.28 -5.80 -15.86
CA LEU A 49 -14.24 -5.29 -14.48
C LEU A 49 -12.82 -4.89 -14.05
N HIS A 50 -11.80 -5.64 -14.49
CA HIS A 50 -10.40 -5.27 -14.23
C HIS A 50 -10.00 -3.93 -14.89
N HIS A 51 -10.57 -3.57 -16.03
CA HIS A 51 -10.30 -2.27 -16.68
C HIS A 51 -10.97 -1.08 -15.98
N LEU A 52 -11.91 -1.31 -15.06
CA LEU A 52 -12.57 -0.26 -14.27
C LEU A 52 -11.79 0.11 -13.01
N LEU A 53 -10.78 -0.69 -12.65
CA LEU A 53 -9.89 -0.42 -11.52
C LEU A 53 -8.92 0.73 -11.84
N PRO A 54 -8.55 1.55 -10.84
CA PRO A 54 -7.55 2.60 -11.01
C PRO A 54 -6.16 2.04 -11.31
N ALA A 55 -5.73 2.20 -12.57
CA ALA A 55 -4.35 2.01 -13.01
C ALA A 55 -3.50 3.29 -12.88
N GLY A 56 -4.12 4.38 -12.48
CA GLY A 56 -3.49 5.66 -12.21
C GLY A 56 -4.36 6.50 -11.26
N PRO A 57 -3.87 7.66 -10.82
CA PRO A 57 -4.58 8.54 -9.90
C PRO A 57 -5.90 9.06 -10.49
N MET A 58 -7.03 8.68 -9.91
CA MET A 58 -8.36 9.03 -10.42
C MET A 58 -9.24 9.65 -9.35
N ALA A 59 -10.21 10.47 -9.76
CA ALA A 59 -11.26 10.99 -8.89
C ALA A 59 -12.63 10.52 -9.39
N TYR A 60 -13.55 10.27 -8.45
CA TYR A 60 -14.88 9.75 -8.71
C TYR A 60 -15.92 10.57 -7.94
N ALA A 61 -17.02 10.95 -8.60
CA ALA A 61 -18.21 11.42 -7.89
C ALA A 61 -18.90 10.23 -7.22
N VAL A 62 -19.18 10.36 -5.93
CA VAL A 62 -19.93 9.35 -5.16
C VAL A 62 -21.42 9.70 -5.23
N VAL A 63 -22.16 8.93 -6.02
CA VAL A 63 -23.57 9.19 -6.31
C VAL A 63 -24.46 8.22 -5.55
N VAL A 64 -25.19 8.75 -4.57
CA VAL A 64 -26.22 8.02 -3.81
C VAL A 64 -27.61 8.26 -4.40
N ASP A 65 -27.86 9.48 -4.89
CA ASP A 65 -29.12 9.88 -5.52
C ASP A 65 -28.91 10.06 -7.02
N PRO A 66 -29.42 9.16 -7.88
CA PRO A 66 -29.34 9.29 -9.33
C PRO A 66 -29.90 10.62 -9.86
N GLY A 67 -30.89 11.22 -9.16
CA GLY A 67 -31.47 12.51 -9.53
C GLY A 67 -30.53 13.71 -9.33
N SER A 68 -29.34 13.49 -8.75
CA SER A 68 -28.30 14.52 -8.66
C SER A 68 -27.41 14.62 -9.89
N VAL A 69 -27.44 13.62 -10.76
CA VAL A 69 -26.62 13.55 -11.96
C VAL A 69 -27.24 14.46 -13.02
N ASP A 70 -26.45 15.42 -13.51
CA ASP A 70 -26.85 16.29 -14.60
C ASP A 70 -27.04 15.44 -15.86
N SER A 71 -28.26 15.32 -16.37
CA SER A 71 -28.57 14.59 -17.61
C SER A 71 -29.39 15.52 -18.52
N PRO A 72 -28.83 16.00 -19.64
CA PRO A 72 -29.47 16.99 -20.51
C PRO A 72 -30.73 16.53 -21.23
N ASP A 73 -31.06 15.22 -21.31
CA ASP A 73 -32.30 14.78 -21.98
C ASP A 73 -32.99 13.57 -21.34
N VAL A 74 -34.32 13.76 -21.17
CA VAL A 74 -35.41 12.81 -20.87
C VAL A 74 -35.64 12.39 -19.40
N PRO A 75 -36.76 12.82 -18.76
CA PRO A 75 -37.33 12.12 -17.62
C PRO A 75 -37.97 10.81 -18.10
N SER A 76 -37.17 9.76 -18.34
CA SER A 76 -37.72 8.48 -18.77
C SER A 76 -38.27 7.72 -17.56
N TYR A 77 -39.55 7.37 -17.63
CA TYR A 77 -40.20 6.35 -16.78
C TYR A 77 -39.37 5.06 -16.80
N GLN A 78 -38.50 4.85 -15.81
CA GLN A 78 -37.83 3.59 -15.54
C GLN A 78 -37.76 3.36 -14.03
N PRO A 79 -37.97 2.13 -13.54
CA PRO A 79 -38.07 1.84 -12.11
C PRO A 79 -36.77 2.04 -11.31
N HIS A 80 -35.64 2.25 -11.98
CA HIS A 80 -34.33 2.57 -11.36
C HIS A 80 -34.13 4.08 -11.09
N VAL A 81 -35.11 4.93 -11.43
CA VAL A 81 -35.03 6.40 -11.29
C VAL A 81 -35.50 6.87 -9.90
N TYR A 82 -36.17 6.01 -9.13
CA TYR A 82 -36.68 6.33 -7.81
C TYR A 82 -36.19 5.30 -6.79
N GLY A 83 -34.98 5.53 -6.28
CA GLY A 83 -34.36 4.74 -5.21
C GLY A 83 -32.98 5.28 -4.87
N ARG A 84 -32.59 5.25 -3.60
CA ARG A 84 -31.19 5.50 -3.22
C ARG A 84 -30.35 4.31 -3.65
N LEU A 85 -29.18 4.57 -4.22
CA LEU A 85 -28.21 3.54 -4.56
C LEU A 85 -27.49 3.09 -3.30
N ASP A 86 -27.54 1.79 -3.03
CA ASP A 86 -26.77 1.13 -1.97
C ASP A 86 -26.20 -0.19 -2.53
N PRO A 87 -24.88 -0.30 -2.77
CA PRO A 87 -23.85 0.72 -2.54
C PRO A 87 -23.94 1.92 -3.53
N PRO A 88 -23.30 3.07 -3.22
CA PRO A 88 -23.28 4.22 -4.11
C PRO A 88 -22.55 3.94 -5.44
N ALA A 89 -23.03 4.55 -6.52
CA ALA A 89 -22.34 4.50 -7.81
C ALA A 89 -21.16 5.47 -7.85
N LEU A 90 -20.10 5.11 -8.58
CA LEU A 90 -18.88 5.90 -8.75
C LEU A 90 -18.74 6.38 -10.19
N ILE A 91 -18.88 7.68 -10.43
CA ILE A 91 -18.69 8.25 -11.76
C ILE A 91 -17.28 8.80 -11.90
N PRO A 92 -16.42 8.27 -12.79
CA PRO A 92 -15.08 8.81 -13.02
C PRO A 92 -15.12 10.26 -13.49
N LEU A 93 -14.29 11.11 -12.91
CA LEU A 93 -14.21 12.53 -13.27
C LEU A 93 -13.23 12.77 -14.44
N GLN A 94 -13.54 13.78 -15.25
CA GLN A 94 -12.66 14.20 -16.34
C GLN A 94 -11.43 14.93 -15.80
N MET A 95 -10.26 14.61 -16.37
CA MET A 95 -8.97 15.21 -16.03
C MET A 95 -8.62 16.35 -16.98
N ARG A 96 -8.16 17.48 -16.46
CA ARG A 96 -7.79 18.67 -17.24
C ARG A 96 -6.29 18.93 -17.29
N GLU A 97 -5.59 18.70 -16.18
CA GLU A 97 -4.16 18.93 -16.04
C GLU A 97 -3.52 17.79 -15.22
N ALA A 98 -2.33 17.36 -15.62
CA ALA A 98 -1.52 16.38 -14.88
C ALA A 98 -0.03 16.76 -14.95
N ASP A 99 0.59 16.96 -13.78
CA ASP A 99 2.02 17.22 -13.61
C ASP A 99 2.60 16.19 -12.63
N LEU A 100 3.38 15.25 -13.17
CA LEU A 100 4.08 14.22 -12.43
C LEU A 100 5.52 14.64 -12.19
N ARG A 101 5.97 14.56 -10.93
CA ARG A 101 7.36 14.76 -10.53
C ARG A 101 7.86 13.52 -9.81
N VAL A 102 9.01 13.02 -10.22
CA VAL A 102 9.64 11.84 -9.65
C VAL A 102 11.08 12.19 -9.29
N ASP A 103 11.41 12.13 -8.01
CA ASP A 103 12.76 12.38 -7.50
C ASP A 103 13.34 11.07 -6.96
N CYS A 104 14.26 10.47 -7.70
CA CYS A 104 14.88 9.18 -7.38
C CYS A 104 16.20 9.38 -6.64
N ALA A 105 16.34 8.73 -5.48
CA ALA A 105 17.60 8.56 -4.76
C ALA A 105 18.08 7.11 -4.90
N ALA A 106 19.05 6.89 -5.80
CA ALA A 106 19.48 5.55 -6.20
C ALA A 106 20.55 4.95 -5.26
N ALA A 107 21.62 5.70 -4.96
CA ALA A 107 22.56 5.29 -3.91
C ALA A 107 22.00 5.54 -2.54
N GLY A 108 22.49 4.78 -1.57
CA GLY A 108 21.95 4.81 -0.22
C GLY A 108 20.68 3.99 -0.19
N CYS A 109 19.60 4.57 -0.70
CA CYS A 109 18.27 4.28 -0.16
C CYS A 109 17.31 3.61 -1.15
N ALA A 110 17.68 3.51 -2.44
CA ALA A 110 16.86 2.93 -3.52
C ALA A 110 15.37 3.31 -3.42
N THR A 111 15.06 4.61 -3.31
CA THR A 111 13.71 5.13 -3.07
C THR A 111 13.41 6.28 -4.04
N ALA A 112 12.17 6.39 -4.48
CA ALA A 112 11.65 7.51 -5.26
C ALA A 112 10.58 8.25 -4.45
N GLU A 113 10.71 9.57 -4.36
CA GLU A 113 9.63 10.46 -3.93
C GLU A 113 8.85 10.89 -5.18
N VAL A 114 7.54 10.70 -5.14
CA VAL A 114 6.66 11.02 -6.25
C VAL A 114 5.67 12.09 -5.80
N SER A 115 5.58 13.17 -6.57
CA SER A 115 4.58 14.21 -6.40
C SER A 115 3.75 14.33 -7.66
N LEU A 116 2.44 14.26 -7.50
CA LEU A 116 1.48 14.40 -8.58
C LEU A 116 0.58 15.59 -8.30
N ARG A 117 0.48 16.49 -9.29
CA ARG A 117 -0.49 17.59 -9.29
C ARG A 117 -1.52 17.34 -10.37
N VAL A 118 -2.79 17.25 -9.99
CA VAL A 118 -3.89 16.94 -10.92
C VAL A 118 -5.04 17.91 -10.72
N ARG A 119 -5.73 18.21 -11.81
CA ARG A 119 -7.01 18.93 -11.82
C ARG A 119 -8.11 18.05 -12.40
N TRP A 120 -9.11 17.75 -11.59
CA TRP A 120 -10.34 17.07 -12.02
C TRP A 120 -11.52 18.04 -12.08
N TRP A 121 -12.51 17.71 -12.90
CA TRP A 121 -13.74 18.49 -13.06
C TRP A 121 -14.99 17.66 -12.75
N LEU A 122 -15.81 18.15 -11.81
CA LEU A 122 -17.09 17.53 -11.46
C LEU A 122 -18.17 17.88 -12.51
N HIS A 123 -18.10 17.21 -13.65
CA HIS A 123 -18.93 17.48 -14.82
C HIS A 123 -20.32 16.81 -14.79
N CYS A 124 -20.50 15.79 -13.95
CA CYS A 124 -21.67 14.91 -13.97
C CYS A 124 -22.76 15.28 -12.95
N VAL A 125 -22.56 16.30 -12.11
CA VAL A 125 -23.53 16.69 -11.06
C VAL A 125 -24.08 18.08 -11.38
N THR A 126 -25.39 18.27 -11.19
CA THR A 126 -26.06 19.55 -11.44
C THR A 126 -25.45 20.65 -10.58
N ARG A 127 -25.28 21.86 -11.14
CA ARG A 127 -24.65 23.00 -10.45
C ARG A 127 -25.31 23.43 -9.13
N SER A 128 -26.58 23.10 -8.93
CA SER A 128 -27.32 23.39 -7.68
C SER A 128 -27.10 22.35 -6.58
N ARG A 129 -26.40 21.26 -6.86
CA ARG A 129 -26.15 20.15 -5.94
C ARG A 129 -24.66 19.97 -5.68
N ALA A 130 -24.36 19.28 -4.59
CA ALA A 130 -23.01 18.88 -4.24
C ALA A 130 -22.99 17.39 -3.89
N CYS A 131 -21.88 16.72 -4.15
CA CYS A 131 -21.66 15.34 -3.78
C CYS A 131 -20.27 15.15 -3.16
N PRO A 132 -20.06 14.06 -2.39
CA PRO A 132 -18.72 13.64 -2.05
C PRO A 132 -17.96 13.22 -3.30
N CYS A 133 -16.66 13.54 -3.34
CA CYS A 133 -15.75 13.10 -4.40
C CYS A 133 -14.64 12.25 -3.79
N ARG A 134 -14.46 11.03 -4.28
CA ARG A 134 -13.43 10.10 -3.82
C ARG A 134 -12.26 10.08 -4.79
N ILE A 135 -11.09 10.45 -4.31
CA ILE A 135 -9.80 10.34 -4.99
C ILE A 135 -9.22 8.97 -4.64
N VAL A 136 -8.76 8.22 -5.63
CA VAL A 136 -8.06 6.95 -5.46
C VAL A 136 -6.71 7.02 -6.14
N LEU A 137 -5.67 6.75 -5.37
CA LEU A 137 -4.26 6.81 -5.74
C LEU A 137 -3.64 5.41 -5.67
N PRO A 138 -3.43 4.74 -6.80
CA PRO A 138 -2.53 3.59 -6.86
C PRO A 138 -1.07 4.07 -6.76
N MET A 139 -0.33 3.53 -5.80
CA MET A 139 1.10 3.76 -5.56
C MET A 139 1.92 2.58 -6.10
N GLY A 140 3.20 2.82 -6.40
CA GLY A 140 4.11 1.77 -6.82
C GLY A 140 4.52 0.82 -5.69
N HIS A 141 5.44 -0.10 -6.00
CA HIS A 141 5.92 -1.13 -5.08
C HIS A 141 6.40 -0.56 -3.74
N GLN A 142 5.85 -1.10 -2.64
CA GLN A 142 6.11 -0.63 -1.26
C GLN A 142 5.87 0.88 -1.08
N GLY A 143 4.83 1.41 -1.74
CA GLY A 143 4.43 2.81 -1.65
C GLY A 143 3.95 3.22 -0.25
N SER A 144 4.32 4.43 0.19
CA SER A 144 3.85 5.03 1.45
C SER A 144 3.44 6.48 1.20
N ILE A 145 2.20 6.83 1.55
CA ILE A 145 1.69 8.19 1.39
C ILE A 145 2.39 9.16 2.35
N LEU A 146 2.90 10.26 1.80
CA LEU A 146 3.56 11.34 2.54
C LEU A 146 2.59 12.50 2.82
N GLY A 147 1.60 12.68 1.95
CA GLY A 147 0.50 13.60 2.19
C GLY A 147 -0.30 13.97 0.94
N ALA A 148 -1.45 14.57 1.15
CA ALA A 148 -2.32 15.11 0.12
C ALA A 148 -2.84 16.50 0.52
N GLU A 149 -2.79 17.42 -0.42
CA GLU A 149 -3.34 18.77 -0.34
C GLU A 149 -4.39 18.89 -1.44
N VAL A 150 -5.66 19.12 -1.08
CA VAL A 150 -6.77 19.20 -2.02
C VAL A 150 -7.52 20.51 -1.83
N THR A 151 -7.68 21.29 -2.89
CA THR A 151 -8.41 22.56 -2.90
C THR A 151 -9.65 22.43 -3.79
N VAL A 152 -10.80 22.81 -3.23
CA VAL A 152 -12.10 22.85 -3.93
C VAL A 152 -12.77 24.17 -3.59
N GLY A 153 -12.99 25.02 -4.60
CA GLY A 153 -13.52 26.37 -4.42
C GLY A 153 -12.72 27.16 -3.39
N LYS A 154 -13.33 27.45 -2.24
CA LYS A 154 -12.73 28.20 -1.12
C LYS A 154 -12.25 27.34 0.06
N LYS A 155 -12.29 26.02 -0.08
CA LYS A 155 -11.91 25.07 0.97
C LYS A 155 -10.59 24.39 0.59
N SER A 156 -9.71 24.25 1.57
CA SER A 156 -8.49 23.45 1.47
C SER A 156 -8.56 22.27 2.44
N TYR A 157 -8.12 21.11 1.99
CA TYR A 157 -8.12 19.85 2.72
C TYR A 157 -6.69 19.30 2.71
N ASN A 158 -6.06 19.25 3.88
CA ASN A 158 -4.65 18.84 4.00
C ASN A 158 -4.51 17.67 4.96
N THR A 159 -3.75 16.65 4.57
CA THR A 159 -3.44 15.52 5.46
C THR A 159 -2.35 15.92 6.46
N HIS A 160 -2.54 15.56 7.72
CA HIS A 160 -1.54 15.75 8.77
C HIS A 160 -1.41 14.47 9.60
N VAL A 161 -0.20 14.19 10.05
CA VAL A 161 0.06 13.14 11.04
C VAL A 161 0.04 13.78 12.42
N ILE A 162 -0.74 13.19 13.32
CA ILE A 162 -0.89 13.61 14.71
C ILE A 162 -0.58 12.42 15.64
N ASP A 163 -0.15 12.71 16.85
CA ASP A 163 0.02 11.72 17.91
C ASP A 163 -1.36 11.17 18.33
N THR A 164 -1.43 9.87 18.64
CA THR A 164 -2.63 9.21 19.16
C THR A 164 -2.98 9.59 20.59
N GLU A 165 -2.00 9.90 21.43
CA GLU A 165 -2.18 10.16 22.86
C GLU A 165 -2.42 11.66 23.15
N ASP A 166 -1.94 12.56 22.29
CA ASP A 166 -2.15 13.99 22.47
C ASP A 166 -3.61 14.37 22.15
N ASN A 167 -4.28 14.95 23.15
CA ASN A 167 -5.49 15.77 22.99
C ASN A 167 -5.14 17.05 22.22
N SER A 168 -4.74 16.91 20.94
CA SER A 168 -4.60 18.03 20.04
C SER A 168 -5.92 18.82 20.05
N ALA A 169 -5.84 20.16 19.96
CA ALA A 169 -7.00 21.06 20.00
C ALA A 169 -7.91 20.95 18.75
N VAL A 170 -7.98 19.77 18.16
CA VAL A 170 -8.61 19.45 16.89
C VAL A 170 -9.74 18.48 17.19
N LYS A 171 -10.97 18.94 17.02
CA LYS A 171 -12.15 18.11 17.23
C LYS A 171 -12.25 17.13 16.06
N ILE A 172 -12.02 15.84 16.34
CA ILE A 172 -12.21 14.77 15.35
C ILE A 172 -13.71 14.61 15.12
N SER A 173 -14.17 14.90 13.91
CA SER A 173 -15.56 14.79 13.49
C SER A 173 -15.77 13.55 12.61
N MET A 174 -16.89 12.86 12.82
CA MET A 174 -17.43 11.91 11.84
C MET A 174 -18.10 12.68 10.69
N PRO A 175 -17.99 12.24 9.42
CA PRO A 175 -17.57 10.91 8.98
C PRO A 175 -16.09 10.79 8.59
N GLU A 176 -15.63 9.55 8.43
CA GLU A 176 -14.30 9.18 7.94
C GLU A 176 -14.06 9.68 6.53
N SER A 177 -12.84 10.15 6.27
CA SER A 177 -12.46 10.76 4.99
C SER A 177 -11.68 9.82 4.07
N GLY A 178 -11.45 8.55 4.42
CA GLY A 178 -10.73 7.60 3.56
C GLY A 178 -9.61 6.88 4.28
N GLY A 179 -8.63 6.39 3.54
CA GLY A 179 -7.62 5.48 4.05
C GLY A 179 -6.99 4.59 2.98
N LEU A 180 -6.17 3.63 3.39
CA LEU A 180 -5.67 2.59 2.50
C LEU A 180 -6.76 1.54 2.24
N LEU A 181 -7.17 1.40 0.98
CA LEU A 181 -8.10 0.35 0.54
C LEU A 181 -7.40 -1.01 0.43
N LYS A 182 -6.15 -0.96 -0.04
CA LYS A 182 -5.13 -2.01 0.03
C LYS A 182 -3.79 -1.31 0.20
N GLN A 183 -2.72 -2.05 0.50
CA GLN A 183 -1.39 -1.45 0.73
C GLN A 183 -0.94 -0.45 -0.35
N GLU A 184 -1.32 -0.71 -1.60
CA GLU A 184 -0.89 0.10 -2.73
C GLU A 184 -1.94 1.13 -3.14
N TRP A 185 -3.17 1.14 -2.58
CA TRP A 185 -4.23 2.08 -2.97
C TRP A 185 -4.64 2.97 -1.81
N PHE A 186 -4.25 4.24 -1.90
CA PHE A 186 -4.70 5.28 -1.00
C PHE A 186 -6.00 5.91 -1.51
N SER A 187 -6.96 6.13 -0.62
CA SER A 187 -8.22 6.80 -0.94
C SER A 187 -8.48 8.00 -0.05
N LEU A 188 -8.99 9.07 -0.65
CA LEU A 188 -9.35 10.29 0.05
C LEU A 188 -10.70 10.81 -0.46
N THR A 189 -11.67 10.96 0.42
CA THR A 189 -13.02 11.43 0.12
C THR A 189 -13.16 12.88 0.58
N ILE A 190 -13.39 13.77 -0.37
CA ILE A 190 -13.74 15.16 -0.11
C ILE A 190 -15.27 15.22 0.04
N PRO A 191 -15.80 15.64 1.20
CA PRO A 191 -17.20 15.38 1.56
C PRO A 191 -18.22 16.17 0.73
N GLN A 192 -17.86 17.36 0.24
CA GLN A 192 -18.81 18.24 -0.44
C GLN A 192 -18.11 19.03 -1.54
N VAL A 193 -18.35 18.63 -2.79
CA VAL A 193 -17.88 19.30 -4.01
C VAL A 193 -19.11 19.70 -4.83
N GLY A 194 -19.20 20.97 -5.23
CA GLY A 194 -20.32 21.49 -6.01
C GLY A 194 -20.26 21.09 -7.48
N GLY A 195 -21.43 20.82 -8.09
CA GLY A 195 -21.53 20.50 -9.51
C GLY A 195 -20.87 21.58 -10.38
N GLY A 196 -19.96 21.16 -11.26
CA GLY A 196 -19.18 22.03 -12.13
C GLY A 196 -17.88 22.60 -11.53
N GLU A 197 -17.58 22.35 -10.25
CA GLU A 197 -16.32 22.81 -9.63
C GLU A 197 -15.10 21.99 -10.08
N ASP A 198 -13.92 22.63 -10.02
CA ASP A 198 -12.64 21.96 -10.21
C ASP A 198 -12.06 21.51 -8.86
N ILE A 199 -11.48 20.32 -8.84
CA ILE A 199 -10.74 19.74 -7.72
C ILE A 199 -9.26 19.79 -8.06
N PHE A 200 -8.50 20.59 -7.31
CA PHE A 200 -7.05 20.69 -7.44
C PHE A 200 -6.40 19.84 -6.36
N ALA A 201 -5.63 18.82 -6.73
CA ALA A 201 -4.94 17.98 -5.76
C ALA A 201 -3.44 17.97 -6.02
N THR A 202 -2.67 18.08 -4.94
CA THR A 202 -1.24 17.76 -4.88
C THR A 202 -1.06 16.60 -3.93
N ILE A 203 -0.64 15.46 -4.46
CA ILE A 203 -0.48 14.21 -3.69
C ILE A 203 0.98 13.81 -3.75
N ARG A 204 1.53 13.41 -2.60
CA ARG A 204 2.95 13.01 -2.44
C ARG A 204 3.03 11.64 -1.78
N TRP A 205 3.84 10.76 -2.33
CA TRP A 205 4.13 9.46 -1.75
C TRP A 205 5.59 9.07 -2.03
N SER A 206 6.15 8.20 -1.22
CA SER A 206 7.42 7.53 -1.49
C SER A 206 7.18 6.10 -1.94
N GLN A 207 8.09 5.54 -2.71
CA GLN A 207 8.06 4.14 -3.13
C GLN A 207 9.48 3.61 -3.37
N LYS A 208 9.65 2.30 -3.32
CA LYS A 208 10.95 1.69 -3.50
C LYS A 208 11.31 1.56 -4.98
N LEU A 209 12.57 1.81 -5.32
CA LEU A 209 13.13 1.49 -6.64
C LEU A 209 13.35 -0.02 -6.74
N LEU A 210 12.96 -0.58 -7.88
CA LEU A 210 13.28 -1.97 -8.19
C LEU A 210 14.74 -2.04 -8.61
N TYR A 211 15.48 -3.00 -8.08
CA TYR A 211 16.84 -3.28 -8.51
C TYR A 211 16.93 -4.72 -9.02
N HIS A 212 17.49 -4.90 -10.21
CA HIS A 212 17.69 -6.21 -10.81
C HIS A 212 18.96 -6.20 -11.67
N ASN A 213 19.95 -7.02 -11.34
CA ASN A 213 21.19 -7.18 -12.13
C ASN A 213 21.86 -5.85 -12.53
N GLY A 214 22.11 -4.95 -11.57
CA GLY A 214 22.78 -3.67 -11.82
C GLY A 214 21.89 -2.54 -12.32
N ARG A 215 20.61 -2.82 -12.61
CA ARG A 215 19.63 -1.88 -13.14
C ARG A 215 18.66 -1.43 -12.06
N PHE A 216 18.49 -0.12 -11.93
CA PHE A 216 17.43 0.50 -11.17
C PHE A 216 16.25 0.84 -12.08
N THR A 217 15.05 0.51 -11.64
CA THR A 217 13.80 0.85 -12.33
C THR A 217 12.85 1.53 -11.34
N VAL A 218 12.35 2.70 -11.73
CA VAL A 218 11.18 3.32 -11.10
C VAL A 218 9.95 3.01 -11.96
N GLU A 219 8.87 2.56 -11.33
CA GLU A 219 7.59 2.28 -11.96
C GLU A 219 6.48 2.98 -11.16
N VAL A 220 5.83 3.95 -11.79
CA VAL A 220 4.77 4.76 -11.19
C VAL A 220 3.48 4.50 -11.96
N PRO A 221 2.40 4.03 -11.28
CA PRO A 221 1.07 3.92 -11.88
C PRO A 221 0.64 5.27 -12.47
N PHE A 222 0.53 5.34 -13.79
CA PHE A 222 0.27 6.59 -14.52
C PHE A 222 -0.58 6.35 -15.78
N ARG A 223 -1.29 5.23 -15.81
CA ARG A 223 -2.20 4.87 -16.88
C ARG A 223 -3.61 5.35 -16.60
N PHE A 224 -4.21 6.00 -17.59
CA PHE A 224 -5.55 6.56 -17.50
C PHE A 224 -6.50 5.91 -18.51
N PRO A 225 -7.71 5.49 -18.08
CA PRO A 225 -8.69 4.92 -18.98
C PRO A 225 -9.30 5.97 -19.92
N PRO A 226 -9.84 5.57 -21.09
CA PRO A 226 -10.34 6.53 -22.09
C PRO A 226 -11.41 7.49 -21.57
N PHE A 227 -12.27 7.05 -20.65
CA PHE A 227 -13.41 7.82 -20.14
C PHE A 227 -13.04 8.99 -19.21
N VAL A 228 -11.78 9.13 -18.79
CA VAL A 228 -11.34 10.33 -18.04
C VAL A 228 -10.92 11.48 -18.96
N ASN A 229 -10.90 11.26 -20.28
CA ASN A 229 -10.58 12.30 -21.24
C ASN A 229 -11.76 13.26 -21.44
N PRO A 230 -11.58 14.57 -21.26
CA PRO A 230 -12.58 15.55 -21.67
C PRO A 230 -12.77 15.52 -23.20
N LEU A 231 -13.92 16.03 -23.66
CA LEU A 231 -14.30 16.01 -25.07
C LEU A 231 -13.24 16.71 -25.96
N PRO A 232 -12.82 16.11 -27.09
CA PRO A 232 -11.66 16.55 -27.87
C PRO A 232 -11.68 17.99 -28.40
N LYS A 233 -12.85 18.63 -28.47
CA LYS A 233 -13.04 19.93 -29.13
C LYS A 233 -13.00 21.15 -28.21
N VAL A 234 -12.89 20.98 -26.88
CA VAL A 234 -13.13 22.10 -25.93
C VAL A 234 -11.92 22.42 -25.03
N PHE A 235 -10.99 21.48 -24.80
CA PHE A 235 -9.89 21.69 -23.83
C PHE A 235 -8.53 21.24 -24.37
N MET A 236 -7.51 22.10 -24.25
CA MET A 236 -6.11 21.71 -24.43
C MET A 236 -5.63 20.96 -23.18
N LYS A 237 -5.20 19.71 -23.34
CA LYS A 237 -4.62 18.92 -22.24
C LYS A 237 -3.12 19.07 -22.25
N LYS A 238 -2.56 19.35 -21.07
CA LYS A 238 -1.13 19.47 -20.88
C LYS A 238 -0.65 18.39 -19.92
N GLU A 239 0.22 17.53 -20.43
CA GLU A 239 0.90 16.51 -19.65
C GLU A 239 2.34 16.97 -19.42
N LYS A 240 2.77 16.95 -18.16
CA LYS A 240 4.13 17.31 -17.76
C LYS A 240 4.69 16.21 -16.86
N ILE A 241 5.90 15.76 -17.18
CA ILE A 241 6.63 14.78 -16.39
C ILE A 241 8.03 15.31 -16.12
N GLN A 242 8.39 15.44 -14.85
CA GLN A 242 9.72 15.83 -14.40
C GLN A 242 10.34 14.65 -13.67
N LEU A 243 11.56 14.29 -14.03
CA LEU A 243 12.32 13.24 -13.37
C LEU A 243 13.67 13.79 -12.94
N THR A 244 13.99 13.66 -11.66
CA THR A 244 15.33 13.88 -11.14
C THR A 244 15.90 12.53 -10.70
N VAL A 245 17.11 12.20 -11.13
CA VAL A 245 17.84 11.02 -10.67
C VAL A 245 19.08 11.50 -9.95
N ASN A 246 19.17 11.20 -8.67
CA ASN A 246 20.37 11.42 -7.88
C ASN A 246 21.01 10.06 -7.56
N THR A 247 22.19 9.83 -8.12
CA THR A 247 22.84 8.54 -7.97
C THR A 247 23.70 8.42 -6.74
N GLY A 248 24.00 9.50 -6.00
CA GLY A 248 24.88 9.49 -4.82
C GLY A 248 26.23 8.79 -5.01
N VAL A 249 26.64 8.59 -6.26
CA VAL A 249 27.94 8.10 -6.67
C VAL A 249 28.36 8.82 -7.93
N SER A 250 29.65 9.14 -8.02
CA SER A 250 30.25 9.89 -9.13
C SER A 250 30.48 9.05 -10.39
N LYS A 251 29.76 7.93 -10.54
CA LYS A 251 29.91 7.00 -11.66
C LYS A 251 28.99 7.38 -12.81
N GLU A 252 29.33 6.89 -14.01
CA GLU A 252 28.48 7.09 -15.18
C GLU A 252 27.13 6.39 -15.00
N VAL A 253 26.08 7.14 -15.33
CA VAL A 253 24.69 6.66 -15.36
C VAL A 253 24.33 6.42 -16.81
N ILE A 254 23.97 5.18 -17.12
CA ILE A 254 23.55 4.80 -18.47
C ILE A 254 22.05 4.64 -18.47
N LEU A 255 21.37 5.45 -19.28
CA LEU A 255 19.94 5.31 -19.55
C LEU A 255 19.70 4.03 -20.36
N GLN A 256 18.80 3.17 -19.90
CA GLN A 256 18.47 1.93 -20.61
C GLN A 256 17.06 1.96 -21.22
N GLY A 257 16.13 2.71 -20.63
CA GLY A 257 14.79 2.81 -21.18
C GLY A 257 13.91 3.81 -20.44
N THR A 258 12.92 4.33 -21.15
CA THR A 258 11.87 5.18 -20.60
C THR A 258 10.56 4.93 -21.32
N SER A 259 9.44 4.96 -20.61
CA SER A 259 8.11 4.82 -21.23
C SER A 259 7.61 6.10 -21.91
N HIS A 260 8.18 7.27 -21.58
CA HIS A 260 7.77 8.58 -22.09
C HIS A 260 8.96 9.30 -22.74
N PRO A 261 8.75 10.16 -23.76
CA PRO A 261 9.86 10.84 -24.44
C PRO A 261 10.39 12.00 -23.59
N LEU A 262 11.24 11.65 -22.62
CA LEU A 262 11.95 12.55 -21.72
C LEU A 262 13.15 13.21 -22.42
N LYS A 263 13.30 14.53 -22.26
CA LYS A 263 14.49 15.29 -22.69
C LYS A 263 15.36 15.61 -21.48
N GLU A 264 16.65 15.32 -21.57
CA GLU A 264 17.61 15.74 -20.54
C GLU A 264 17.70 17.28 -20.51
N LYS A 265 17.54 17.86 -19.32
CA LYS A 265 17.60 19.30 -19.08
C LYS A 265 18.94 19.75 -18.54
N GLY A 266 19.65 18.86 -17.86
CA GLY A 266 20.99 19.14 -17.36
C GLY A 266 21.52 18.02 -16.47
N ARG A 267 22.84 18.05 -16.33
CA ARG A 267 23.63 17.18 -15.44
C ARG A 267 24.45 18.05 -14.51
N GLN A 268 24.25 17.89 -13.20
CA GLN A 268 25.03 18.56 -12.16
C GLN A 268 25.67 17.48 -11.29
N GLY A 269 26.89 17.08 -11.61
CA GLY A 269 27.58 15.98 -10.92
C GLY A 269 26.79 14.67 -11.00
N GLU A 270 26.28 14.24 -9.84
CA GLU A 270 25.54 12.99 -9.61
C GLU A 270 24.02 13.14 -9.81
N LYS A 271 23.56 14.36 -10.11
CA LYS A 271 22.16 14.71 -10.34
C LYS A 271 21.88 14.89 -11.83
N LEU A 272 20.90 14.14 -12.32
CA LEU A 272 20.38 14.20 -13.68
C LEU A 272 18.94 14.68 -13.65
N SER A 273 18.57 15.60 -14.54
CA SER A 273 17.20 16.11 -14.62
C SER A 273 16.64 15.95 -16.03
N PHE A 274 15.42 15.43 -16.11
CA PHE A 274 14.69 15.18 -17.34
C PHE A 274 13.32 15.85 -17.31
N LEU A 275 12.84 16.28 -18.48
CA LEU A 275 11.52 16.88 -18.66
C LEU A 275 10.85 16.32 -19.90
N HIS A 276 9.59 15.93 -19.75
CA HIS A 276 8.62 15.76 -20.82
C HIS A 276 7.51 16.79 -20.62
N GLU A 277 7.13 17.48 -21.69
CA GLU A 277 6.02 18.45 -21.69
C GLU A 277 5.38 18.42 -23.07
N ALA A 278 4.12 18.02 -23.14
CA ALA A 278 3.39 17.87 -24.39
C ALA A 278 1.92 18.26 -24.24
N ALA A 279 1.34 18.77 -25.32
CA ALA A 279 -0.11 18.82 -25.47
C ALA A 279 -0.59 17.47 -25.98
N VAL A 280 -1.49 16.82 -25.26
CA VAL A 280 -1.89 15.41 -25.54
C VAL A 280 -3.36 15.32 -25.98
N GLU A 281 -3.65 14.51 -26.99
CA GLU A 281 -5.04 14.22 -27.39
C GLU A 281 -5.71 13.25 -26.44
N ASN A 282 -4.95 12.35 -25.80
CA ASN A 282 -5.41 11.44 -24.76
C ASN A 282 -4.38 11.39 -23.64
N TRP A 283 -4.83 11.25 -22.39
CA TRP A 283 -3.94 10.99 -21.25
C TRP A 283 -3.17 9.69 -21.43
N SER A 284 -2.02 9.57 -20.74
CA SER A 284 -1.13 8.42 -20.90
C SER A 284 -1.83 7.07 -20.71
N THR A 285 -1.56 6.15 -21.65
CA THR A 285 -2.07 4.77 -21.65
C THR A 285 -1.05 3.78 -21.11
N LYS A 286 0.08 4.28 -20.59
CA LYS A 286 1.19 3.48 -20.07
C LYS A 286 1.63 4.04 -18.72
N ASP A 287 2.09 3.16 -17.85
CA ASP A 287 2.70 3.58 -16.59
C ASP A 287 4.02 4.29 -16.84
N PHE A 288 4.37 5.20 -15.93
CA PHE A 288 5.65 5.88 -16.02
C PHE A 288 6.75 4.92 -15.55
N THR A 289 7.63 4.53 -16.47
CA THR A 289 8.79 3.70 -16.17
C THR A 289 10.06 4.40 -16.63
N PHE A 290 11.07 4.35 -15.78
CA PHE A 290 12.40 4.85 -16.10
C PHE A 290 13.46 3.91 -15.54
N THR A 291 14.37 3.51 -16.43
CA THR A 291 15.33 2.43 -16.19
C THR A 291 16.74 2.93 -16.46
N PHE A 292 17.60 2.84 -15.45
CA PHE A 292 18.99 3.29 -15.53
C PHE A 292 19.93 2.33 -14.82
N THR A 293 21.18 2.29 -15.25
CA THR A 293 22.25 1.54 -14.58
C THR A 293 23.28 2.49 -14.03
N VAL A 294 23.72 2.21 -12.80
CA VAL A 294 24.90 2.83 -12.19
C VAL A 294 26.06 1.89 -12.48
N TYR A 295 27.01 2.30 -13.31
CA TYR A 295 28.07 1.39 -13.76
C TYR A 295 28.94 0.94 -12.58
N SER A 296 28.88 -0.33 -12.20
CA SER A 296 29.95 -0.97 -11.43
C SER A 296 30.19 -2.37 -11.98
N GLY A 297 31.33 -2.55 -12.66
CA GLY A 297 31.79 -3.88 -13.06
C GLY A 297 31.92 -4.80 -11.85
N ASP A 298 32.31 -4.25 -10.69
CA ASP A 298 32.51 -4.98 -9.44
C ASP A 298 31.69 -4.41 -8.27
N LEU A 299 31.80 -5.08 -7.12
CA LEU A 299 31.24 -4.63 -5.84
C LEU A 299 31.75 -3.22 -5.52
N SER A 300 30.85 -2.32 -5.18
CA SER A 300 31.24 -0.95 -4.80
C SER A 300 30.27 -0.40 -3.77
N GLY A 301 30.63 0.73 -3.15
CA GLY A 301 29.78 1.36 -2.16
C GLY A 301 30.27 2.74 -1.81
N GLY A 302 29.59 3.36 -0.86
CA GLY A 302 29.92 4.66 -0.33
C GLY A 302 29.15 4.94 0.94
N VAL A 303 29.45 6.09 1.54
CA VAL A 303 28.70 6.61 2.69
C VAL A 303 28.24 8.01 2.36
N LEU A 304 26.93 8.22 2.40
CA LEU A 304 26.33 9.54 2.30
C LEU A 304 26.13 10.10 3.69
N VAL A 305 26.45 11.38 3.88
CA VAL A 305 26.34 12.07 5.17
C VAL A 305 25.48 13.30 5.01
N GLN A 306 24.51 13.45 5.90
CA GLN A 306 23.68 14.63 6.03
C GLN A 306 23.87 15.24 7.43
N PRO A 307 24.35 16.49 7.52
CA PRO A 307 24.44 17.19 8.79
C PRO A 307 23.07 17.39 9.43
N SER A 308 23.03 17.37 10.77
CA SER A 308 21.80 17.74 11.48
C SER A 308 21.45 19.21 11.27
N THR A 309 20.16 19.51 11.32
CA THR A 309 19.61 20.86 11.24
C THR A 309 18.93 21.23 12.56
N LEU A 310 18.80 22.54 12.84
CA LEU A 310 18.11 23.03 14.04
C LEU A 310 16.63 22.61 14.15
N ARG A 311 16.06 22.04 13.08
CA ARG A 311 14.67 21.56 13.05
C ARG A 311 14.56 20.06 13.33
N ASP A 312 15.68 19.35 13.35
CA ASP A 312 15.69 17.92 13.62
C ASP A 312 15.45 17.66 15.10
N TYR A 313 14.77 16.55 15.40
CA TYR A 313 14.53 16.12 16.77
C TYR A 313 15.80 15.61 17.48
N ASP A 314 16.86 15.36 16.72
CA ASP A 314 18.13 14.76 17.14
C ASP A 314 19.26 15.57 16.49
N ASP A 315 20.22 16.00 17.30
CA ASP A 315 21.31 16.90 16.94
C ASP A 315 22.51 16.18 16.29
N ARG A 316 22.46 14.85 16.18
CA ARG A 316 23.46 14.01 15.51
C ARG A 316 23.33 14.06 13.99
N ASP A 317 24.49 14.03 13.32
CA ASP A 317 24.57 13.86 11.88
C ASP A 317 24.06 12.48 11.48
N MET A 318 23.46 12.39 10.30
CA MET A 318 22.94 11.15 9.75
C MET A 318 23.91 10.61 8.70
N PHE A 319 24.09 9.29 8.69
CA PHE A 319 24.81 8.61 7.62
C PHE A 319 23.96 7.52 6.97
N CYS A 320 24.28 7.25 5.70
CA CYS A 320 23.72 6.15 4.92
C CYS A 320 24.87 5.42 4.22
N LEU A 321 25.18 4.23 4.70
CA LEU A 321 26.11 3.31 4.07
C LEU A 321 25.38 2.45 3.06
N PHE A 322 25.89 2.39 1.83
CA PHE A 322 25.34 1.51 0.80
C PHE A 322 26.40 0.70 0.09
N LEU A 323 26.04 -0.53 -0.26
CA LEU A 323 26.86 -1.44 -1.06
C LEU A 323 26.03 -1.91 -2.27
N LEU A 324 26.61 -1.76 -3.46
CA LEU A 324 26.05 -2.16 -4.74
C LEU A 324 26.74 -3.45 -5.20
N PRO A 325 25.99 -4.54 -5.45
CA PRO A 325 26.57 -5.81 -5.87
C PRO A 325 27.15 -5.79 -7.30
N GLY A 326 26.96 -4.72 -8.08
CA GLY A 326 27.41 -4.66 -9.47
C GLY A 326 26.74 -5.73 -10.35
N ASN A 327 27.29 -5.93 -11.54
CA ASN A 327 26.73 -6.85 -12.55
C ASN A 327 27.75 -7.92 -13.02
N ASN A 328 28.62 -8.37 -12.13
CA ASN A 328 29.62 -9.39 -12.46
C ASN A 328 28.98 -10.80 -12.52
N ALA A 329 28.78 -11.32 -13.74
CA ALA A 329 28.17 -12.62 -13.97
C ALA A 329 29.00 -13.82 -13.46
N ASN A 330 30.31 -13.64 -13.23
CA ASN A 330 31.20 -14.71 -12.75
C ASN A 330 31.24 -14.80 -11.22
N ARG A 331 30.41 -14.02 -10.51
CA ARG A 331 30.40 -14.01 -9.05
C ARG A 331 29.82 -15.29 -8.49
N LYS A 332 30.60 -15.99 -7.66
CA LYS A 332 30.12 -17.14 -6.89
C LYS A 332 29.15 -16.68 -5.79
N VAL A 333 28.02 -17.38 -5.70
CA VAL A 333 27.05 -17.27 -4.60
C VAL A 333 27.41 -18.33 -3.55
N PHE A 334 27.16 -18.05 -2.27
CA PHE A 334 27.35 -19.05 -1.21
C PHE A 334 26.48 -20.28 -1.47
N ARG A 335 27.04 -21.48 -1.28
CA ARG A 335 26.24 -22.72 -1.19
C ARG A 335 25.28 -22.61 -0.02
N LYS A 336 24.10 -23.21 -0.15
CA LYS A 336 23.02 -23.09 0.83
C LYS A 336 22.86 -24.37 1.63
N ALA A 337 22.75 -24.20 2.94
CA ALA A 337 22.13 -25.18 3.83
C ALA A 337 20.84 -24.56 4.35
N VAL A 338 19.70 -24.96 3.79
CA VAL A 338 18.43 -24.25 3.99
C VAL A 338 17.38 -25.11 4.71
N VAL A 339 16.71 -24.55 5.70
CA VAL A 339 15.52 -25.15 6.30
C VAL A 339 14.33 -24.23 6.04
N TYR A 340 13.35 -24.72 5.30
CA TYR A 340 12.07 -24.04 5.08
C TYR A 340 11.14 -24.38 6.23
N VAL A 341 10.74 -23.38 7.00
CA VAL A 341 9.84 -23.52 8.16
C VAL A 341 8.50 -22.86 7.82
N VAL A 342 7.46 -23.68 7.67
CA VAL A 342 6.21 -23.26 7.02
C VAL A 342 5.03 -23.56 7.93
N ASP A 343 4.28 -22.50 8.21
CA ASP A 343 3.05 -22.56 8.98
C ASP A 343 1.95 -23.29 8.18
N THR A 344 1.30 -24.24 8.84
CA THR A 344 0.17 -25.03 8.34
C THR A 344 -1.00 -24.98 9.32
N SER A 345 -1.08 -23.92 10.13
CA SER A 345 -2.21 -23.62 11.01
C SER A 345 -3.52 -23.50 10.25
N ALA A 346 -4.65 -23.51 10.96
CA ALA A 346 -5.97 -23.44 10.36
C ALA A 346 -6.22 -22.15 9.55
N SER A 347 -5.57 -21.03 9.89
CA SER A 347 -5.71 -19.74 9.19
C SER A 347 -5.16 -19.77 7.75
N MET A 348 -4.19 -20.65 7.49
CA MET A 348 -3.58 -20.82 6.17
C MET A 348 -4.54 -21.44 5.13
N GLN A 349 -5.75 -21.86 5.51
CA GLN A 349 -6.68 -22.58 4.65
C GLN A 349 -6.98 -21.86 3.32
N GLY A 350 -6.93 -22.62 2.22
CA GLY A 350 -7.26 -22.17 0.87
C GLY A 350 -6.10 -21.46 0.17
N LYS A 351 -6.41 -20.33 -0.48
CA LYS A 351 -5.47 -19.60 -1.35
C LYS A 351 -4.11 -19.26 -0.72
N PRO A 352 -4.00 -18.89 0.58
CA PRO A 352 -2.71 -18.61 1.19
C PRO A 352 -1.75 -19.81 1.13
N LEU A 353 -2.18 -20.99 1.59
CA LEU A 353 -1.35 -22.20 1.58
C LEU A 353 -1.04 -22.69 0.17
N ASP A 354 -2.00 -22.57 -0.76
CA ASP A 354 -1.78 -22.92 -2.17
C ASP A 354 -0.71 -22.03 -2.80
N SER A 355 -0.76 -20.71 -2.53
CA SER A 355 0.25 -19.76 -2.99
C SER A 355 1.63 -20.05 -2.41
N VAL A 356 1.69 -20.45 -1.13
CA VAL A 356 2.93 -20.88 -0.48
C VAL A 356 3.49 -22.14 -1.14
N LYS A 357 2.66 -23.17 -1.40
CA LYS A 357 3.08 -24.38 -2.13
C LYS A 357 3.70 -24.06 -3.48
N ASN A 358 3.07 -23.16 -4.25
CA ASN A 358 3.56 -22.74 -5.56
C ASN A 358 4.90 -22.01 -5.46
N ALA A 359 4.98 -21.00 -4.59
CA ALA A 359 6.22 -20.23 -4.38
C ALA A 359 7.37 -21.10 -3.86
N MET A 360 7.08 -22.05 -2.97
CA MET A 360 8.06 -23.00 -2.45
C MET A 360 8.53 -24.00 -3.49
N SER A 361 7.63 -24.52 -4.33
CA SER A 361 8.01 -25.41 -5.43
C SER A 361 9.00 -24.71 -6.36
N ILE A 362 8.74 -23.44 -6.71
CA ILE A 362 9.69 -22.60 -7.46
C ILE A 362 11.01 -22.42 -6.70
N ALA A 363 10.97 -22.18 -5.38
CA ALA A 363 12.18 -22.00 -4.57
C ALA A 363 13.04 -23.27 -4.52
N LEU A 364 12.42 -24.45 -4.36
CA LEU A 364 13.10 -25.74 -4.36
C LEU A 364 13.72 -26.04 -5.72
N SER A 365 13.01 -25.79 -6.82
CA SER A 365 13.54 -25.96 -8.19
C SER A 365 14.67 -24.99 -8.53
N ASN A 366 14.85 -23.91 -7.76
CA ASN A 366 15.98 -22.98 -7.93
C ASN A 366 17.21 -23.36 -7.08
N LEU A 367 17.13 -24.41 -6.26
CA LEU A 367 18.31 -24.96 -5.60
C LEU A 367 19.21 -25.64 -6.63
N ILE A 368 20.51 -25.59 -6.41
CA ILE A 368 21.50 -26.15 -7.34
C ILE A 368 22.23 -27.33 -6.70
N GLU A 369 22.82 -28.18 -7.55
CA GLU A 369 23.64 -29.29 -7.08
C GLU A 369 24.74 -28.81 -6.12
N GLY A 370 24.86 -29.49 -4.97
CA GLY A 370 25.76 -29.11 -3.88
C GLY A 370 25.12 -28.23 -2.79
N ASP A 371 23.90 -27.74 -2.99
CA ASP A 371 23.06 -27.24 -1.90
C ASP A 371 22.48 -28.41 -1.08
N VAL A 372 22.13 -28.15 0.17
CA VAL A 372 21.40 -29.08 1.04
C VAL A 372 20.17 -28.40 1.65
N PHE A 373 19.08 -29.16 1.85
CA PHE A 373 17.84 -28.58 2.36
C PHE A 373 17.04 -29.53 3.25
N ASN A 374 16.10 -28.96 4.02
CA ASN A 374 15.01 -29.68 4.65
C ASN A 374 13.76 -28.78 4.72
N ILE A 375 12.59 -29.39 4.94
CA ILE A 375 11.31 -28.69 5.07
C ILE A 375 10.69 -29.11 6.40
N ILE A 376 10.23 -28.13 7.16
CA ILE A 376 9.48 -28.29 8.40
C ILE A 376 8.11 -27.65 8.19
N ALA A 377 7.06 -28.47 8.20
CA ALA A 377 5.68 -28.02 8.32
C ALA A 377 5.33 -27.98 9.81
N PHE A 378 4.71 -26.90 10.27
CA PHE A 378 4.34 -26.78 11.68
C PHE A 378 2.92 -26.22 11.87
N ASN A 379 2.30 -26.61 12.98
CA ASN A 379 1.10 -26.03 13.56
C ASN A 379 1.20 -26.21 15.08
N ASP A 380 0.35 -27.02 15.72
CA ASP A 380 0.59 -27.56 17.08
C ASP A 380 1.52 -28.79 17.07
N GLU A 381 1.70 -29.41 15.90
CA GLU A 381 2.62 -30.51 15.63
C GLU A 381 3.76 -30.02 14.72
N LEU A 382 4.88 -30.73 14.77
CA LEU A 382 6.01 -30.53 13.86
C LEU A 382 6.17 -31.75 12.96
N ARG A 383 6.30 -31.51 11.64
CA ARG A 383 6.59 -32.55 10.64
C ARG A 383 7.74 -32.12 9.76
N SER A 384 8.79 -32.94 9.73
CA SER A 384 9.94 -32.71 8.85
C SER A 384 9.88 -33.62 7.63
N PHE A 385 10.35 -33.12 6.49
CA PHE A 385 10.51 -33.89 5.25
C PHE A 385 11.53 -35.02 5.42
N SER A 386 12.67 -34.71 6.06
CA SER A 386 13.69 -35.68 6.44
C SER A 386 14.17 -35.45 7.87
N SER A 387 14.81 -36.45 8.47
CA SER A 387 15.47 -36.34 9.79
C SER A 387 16.82 -35.63 9.72
N CYS A 388 17.39 -35.46 8.53
CA CYS A 388 18.62 -34.73 8.28
C CYS A 388 18.48 -33.81 7.06
N LEU A 389 19.51 -32.99 6.78
CA LEU A 389 19.57 -32.19 5.56
C LEU A 389 19.81 -33.10 4.35
N GLU A 390 18.96 -32.98 3.34
CA GLU A 390 19.03 -33.76 2.10
C GLU A 390 19.82 -33.02 1.02
N GLN A 391 20.57 -33.75 0.21
CA GLN A 391 21.27 -33.18 -0.95
C GLN A 391 20.31 -32.92 -2.10
N VAL A 392 20.52 -31.80 -2.78
CA VAL A 392 19.72 -31.42 -3.95
C VAL A 392 20.05 -32.31 -5.14
N ASN A 393 19.03 -33.03 -5.61
CA ASN A 393 18.97 -33.73 -6.89
C ASN A 393 17.50 -33.82 -7.34
N ASP A 394 17.27 -34.08 -8.63
CA ASP A 394 15.91 -34.06 -9.21
C ASP A 394 14.92 -34.95 -8.44
N ARG A 395 15.34 -36.15 -8.06
CA ARG A 395 14.51 -37.11 -7.31
C ARG A 395 14.17 -36.60 -5.91
N THR A 396 15.13 -36.03 -5.18
CA THR A 396 14.88 -35.48 -3.84
C THR A 396 13.96 -34.26 -3.91
N ILE A 397 14.09 -33.42 -4.95
CA ILE A 397 13.19 -32.28 -5.17
C ILE A 397 11.77 -32.75 -5.48
N GLU A 398 11.60 -33.73 -6.37
CA GLU A 398 10.29 -34.33 -6.66
C GLU A 398 9.64 -34.93 -5.39
N ASN A 399 10.39 -35.72 -4.62
CA ASN A 399 9.91 -36.30 -3.37
C ASN A 399 9.51 -35.21 -2.35
N ALA A 400 10.27 -34.11 -2.27
CA ALA A 400 9.96 -33.00 -1.38
C ALA A 400 8.66 -32.28 -1.80
N ILE A 401 8.46 -32.07 -3.10
CA ILE A 401 7.23 -31.48 -3.64
C ILE A 401 6.02 -32.38 -3.37
N GLU A 402 6.15 -33.70 -3.59
CA GLU A 402 5.10 -34.66 -3.26
C GLU A 402 4.79 -34.66 -1.75
N TRP A 403 5.83 -34.67 -0.92
CA TRP A 403 5.67 -34.60 0.53
C TRP A 403 4.95 -33.31 0.97
N MET A 404 5.29 -32.15 0.39
CA MET A 404 4.59 -30.88 0.67
C MET A 404 3.11 -30.97 0.28
N ASN A 405 2.80 -31.54 -0.89
CA ASN A 405 1.42 -31.67 -1.35
C ASN A 405 0.55 -32.50 -0.40
N ILE A 406 1.15 -33.51 0.25
CA ILE A 406 0.48 -34.39 1.22
C ILE A 406 0.41 -33.75 2.62
N ASN A 407 1.47 -33.08 3.07
CA ASN A 407 1.62 -32.67 4.48
C ASN A 407 1.22 -31.23 4.77
N PHE A 408 1.22 -30.34 3.77
CA PHE A 408 0.73 -28.98 3.95
C PHE A 408 -0.79 -28.99 3.94
N VAL A 409 -1.36 -29.28 5.11
CA VAL A 409 -2.79 -29.34 5.38
C VAL A 409 -3.10 -28.35 6.50
N ALA A 410 -3.84 -27.29 6.18
CA ALA A 410 -4.21 -26.23 7.12
C ALA A 410 -5.08 -26.78 8.27
N ARG A 411 -4.54 -26.83 9.49
CA ARG A 411 -5.23 -27.28 10.72
C ARG A 411 -4.45 -26.90 11.98
N GLY A 412 -5.10 -26.95 13.13
CA GLY A 412 -4.46 -26.68 14.42
C GLY A 412 -4.13 -25.20 14.63
N GLY A 413 -3.42 -24.93 15.73
CA GLY A 413 -2.86 -23.64 16.10
C GLY A 413 -1.45 -23.42 15.53
N THR A 414 -0.65 -22.64 16.24
CA THR A 414 0.62 -22.09 15.74
C THR A 414 1.66 -22.13 16.85
N ASP A 415 2.75 -22.87 16.62
CA ASP A 415 3.93 -22.93 17.49
C ASP A 415 5.19 -22.63 16.69
N ILE A 416 5.81 -21.48 16.97
CA ILE A 416 6.96 -20.99 16.21
C ILE A 416 8.30 -21.41 16.85
N VAL A 417 8.36 -21.62 18.17
CA VAL A 417 9.64 -21.78 18.88
C VAL A 417 10.24 -23.17 18.67
N HIS A 418 9.42 -24.22 18.68
CA HIS A 418 9.87 -25.59 18.46
C HIS A 418 10.43 -25.81 17.05
N PRO A 419 9.75 -25.43 15.94
CA PRO A 419 10.30 -25.61 14.61
C PRO A 419 11.53 -24.75 14.33
N LEU A 420 11.64 -23.54 14.91
CA LEU A 420 12.87 -22.77 14.83
C LEU A 420 14.03 -23.47 15.54
N SER A 421 13.80 -24.02 16.74
CA SER A 421 14.83 -24.77 17.48
C SER A 421 15.29 -26.03 16.73
N GLU A 422 14.36 -26.74 16.09
CA GLU A 422 14.68 -27.90 15.25
C GLU A 422 15.48 -27.50 14.02
N ALA A 423 15.09 -26.42 13.33
CA ALA A 423 15.85 -25.88 12.21
C ALA A 423 17.29 -25.49 12.61
N MET A 424 17.46 -24.87 13.79
CA MET A 424 18.78 -24.54 14.35
C MET A 424 19.63 -25.80 14.60
N ASN A 425 19.01 -26.88 15.06
CA ASN A 425 19.68 -28.16 15.31
C ASN A 425 20.15 -28.81 14.01
N LEU A 426 19.26 -28.93 13.02
CA LEU A 426 19.58 -29.46 11.69
C LEU A 426 20.76 -28.74 11.02
N LEU A 427 20.85 -27.42 11.21
CA LEU A 427 21.91 -26.57 10.62
C LEU A 427 23.22 -26.56 11.42
N SER A 428 23.34 -27.33 12.50
CA SER A 428 24.54 -27.29 13.36
C SER A 428 25.82 -27.80 12.71
N ASN A 429 25.68 -28.72 11.74
CA ASN A 429 26.80 -29.41 11.11
C ASN A 429 27.07 -28.94 9.66
N SER A 430 26.43 -27.87 9.19
CA SER A 430 26.64 -27.35 7.83
C SER A 430 27.92 -26.49 7.77
N HIS A 431 29.08 -27.11 7.57
CA HIS A 431 30.38 -26.42 7.61
C HIS A 431 30.78 -25.75 6.28
N ASP A 432 30.29 -26.24 5.14
CA ASP A 432 30.70 -25.79 3.80
C ASP A 432 29.63 -24.98 3.07
N ALA A 433 28.57 -24.58 3.77
CA ALA A 433 27.43 -23.85 3.22
C ALA A 433 26.96 -22.78 4.21
N LEU A 434 26.35 -21.72 3.70
CA LEU A 434 25.74 -20.67 4.50
C LEU A 434 24.41 -21.22 5.07
N PRO A 435 24.28 -21.35 6.40
CA PRO A 435 23.05 -21.85 7.00
C PRO A 435 21.93 -20.80 6.94
N GLN A 436 20.74 -21.19 6.51
CA GLN A 436 19.60 -20.31 6.30
C GLN A 436 18.30 -20.94 6.80
N ILE A 437 17.48 -20.16 7.48
CA ILE A 437 16.14 -20.53 7.94
C ILE A 437 15.16 -19.57 7.28
N TYR A 438 14.16 -20.12 6.60
CA TYR A 438 13.09 -19.36 5.96
C TYR A 438 11.78 -19.63 6.67
N LEU A 439 11.33 -18.71 7.51
CA LEU A 439 10.07 -18.80 8.25
C LEU A 439 8.93 -18.14 7.47
N VAL A 440 7.83 -18.86 7.24
CA VAL A 440 6.63 -18.36 6.55
C VAL A 440 5.43 -18.60 7.45
N THR A 441 4.69 -17.55 7.81
CA THR A 441 3.54 -17.65 8.73
C THR A 441 2.51 -16.55 8.50
N ASP A 442 1.24 -16.88 8.73
CA ASP A 442 0.12 -15.92 8.82
C ASP A 442 -0.39 -15.73 10.26
N GLY A 443 0.16 -16.47 11.22
CA GLY A 443 -0.23 -16.49 12.62
C GLY A 443 0.58 -15.54 13.52
N SER A 444 0.03 -15.30 14.71
CA SER A 444 0.67 -14.62 15.83
C SER A 444 0.67 -15.55 17.04
N VAL A 445 1.68 -15.46 17.90
CA VAL A 445 1.78 -16.27 19.13
C VAL A 445 2.00 -15.36 20.35
N ASP A 446 1.57 -15.79 21.53
CA ASP A 446 1.65 -14.92 22.72
C ASP A 446 3.10 -14.69 23.20
N ASP A 447 4.03 -15.60 22.88
CA ASP A 447 5.40 -15.61 23.39
C ASP A 447 6.46 -15.01 22.43
N GLU A 448 6.03 -14.28 21.38
CA GLU A 448 6.89 -13.72 20.32
C GLU A 448 8.16 -13.01 20.83
N ARG A 449 8.05 -12.26 21.92
CA ARG A 449 9.18 -11.57 22.56
C ARG A 449 10.21 -12.55 23.10
N ASN A 450 9.74 -13.60 23.77
CA ASN A 450 10.58 -14.66 24.31
C ASN A 450 11.26 -15.45 23.18
N ILE A 451 10.56 -15.67 22.06
CA ILE A 451 11.15 -16.26 20.85
C ILE A 451 12.33 -15.41 20.37
N CYS A 452 12.16 -14.08 20.24
CA CYS A 452 13.26 -13.19 19.85
C CYS A 452 14.46 -13.28 20.80
N HIS A 453 14.24 -13.25 22.12
CA HIS A 453 15.32 -13.36 23.12
C HIS A 453 16.04 -14.71 23.07
N THR A 454 15.28 -15.79 22.92
CA THR A 454 15.81 -17.16 22.82
C THR A 454 16.67 -17.31 21.57
N MET A 455 16.16 -16.90 20.41
CA MET A 455 16.89 -16.96 19.15
C MET A 455 18.14 -16.06 19.17
N LYS A 456 18.04 -14.85 19.73
CA LYS A 456 19.21 -13.96 19.89
C LYS A 456 20.33 -14.64 20.67
N THR A 457 19.99 -15.28 21.79
CA THR A 457 20.94 -15.99 22.65
C THR A 457 21.58 -17.17 21.90
N GLN A 458 20.77 -17.99 21.21
CA GLN A 458 21.26 -19.14 20.45
C GLN A 458 22.19 -18.73 19.28
N LEU A 459 21.85 -17.64 18.58
CA LEU A 459 22.65 -17.12 17.48
C LEU A 459 23.98 -16.55 17.96
N MET A 460 23.98 -15.80 19.07
CA MET A 460 25.21 -15.25 19.67
C MET A 460 26.19 -16.36 20.06
N ASN A 461 25.69 -17.46 20.64
CA ASN A 461 26.53 -18.61 21.03
C ASN A 461 27.21 -19.31 19.83
N ARG A 462 26.70 -19.14 18.61
CA ARG A 462 27.24 -19.75 17.38
C ARG A 462 28.19 -18.85 16.59
N GLY A 463 28.27 -17.56 16.90
CA GLY A 463 29.17 -16.61 16.23
C GLY A 463 28.97 -16.55 14.71
N SER A 464 30.05 -16.56 13.92
CA SER A 464 30.00 -16.46 12.44
C SER A 464 29.29 -17.62 11.73
N LYS A 465 29.06 -18.75 12.43
CA LYS A 465 28.31 -19.92 11.91
C LYS A 465 26.81 -19.84 12.21
N SER A 466 26.32 -18.70 12.70
CA SER A 466 24.91 -18.50 13.00
C SER A 466 24.05 -18.54 11.72
N PRO A 467 22.95 -19.30 11.68
CA PRO A 467 22.02 -19.29 10.55
C PRO A 467 21.42 -17.91 10.30
N ARG A 468 21.16 -17.62 9.03
CA ARG A 468 20.39 -16.44 8.63
C ARG A 468 18.91 -16.73 8.74
N ILE A 469 18.20 -16.03 9.64
CA ILE A 469 16.75 -16.19 9.77
C ILE A 469 16.07 -15.13 8.92
N SER A 470 15.39 -15.54 7.86
CA SER A 470 14.54 -14.68 7.05
C SER A 470 13.08 -15.03 7.33
N THR A 471 12.22 -14.02 7.37
CA THR A 471 10.80 -14.17 7.70
C THR A 471 9.90 -13.61 6.59
N PHE A 472 8.80 -14.31 6.32
CA PHE A 472 7.75 -13.89 5.40
C PHE A 472 6.39 -13.89 6.10
N GLY A 473 5.84 -12.70 6.30
CA GLY A 473 4.53 -12.51 6.93
C GLY A 473 3.39 -12.52 5.92
N LEU A 474 2.35 -13.30 6.19
CA LEU A 474 1.16 -13.40 5.37
C LEU A 474 -0.03 -12.69 6.02
N GLY A 475 -0.76 -11.92 5.23
CA GLY A 475 -1.95 -11.20 5.67
C GLY A 475 -1.66 -10.03 6.60
N SER A 476 -2.73 -9.48 7.17
CA SER A 476 -2.65 -8.31 8.06
C SER A 476 -2.60 -8.68 9.54
N TYR A 477 -2.85 -9.94 9.89
CA TYR A 477 -3.10 -10.38 11.27
C TYR A 477 -1.86 -10.89 12.01
N CYS A 478 -0.83 -11.37 11.30
CA CYS A 478 0.42 -11.75 11.96
C CYS A 478 1.16 -10.53 12.52
N ASN A 479 1.99 -10.75 13.54
CA ASN A 479 2.81 -9.69 14.11
C ASN A 479 4.03 -9.40 13.21
N HIS A 480 3.86 -8.44 12.30
CA HIS A 480 4.93 -7.99 11.39
C HIS A 480 6.13 -7.33 12.11
N TYR A 481 5.96 -6.83 13.34
CA TYR A 481 7.06 -6.26 14.14
C TYR A 481 7.95 -7.38 14.69
N PHE A 482 7.32 -8.43 15.23
CA PHE A 482 7.99 -9.66 15.63
C PHE A 482 8.80 -10.26 14.48
N LEU A 483 8.16 -10.51 13.34
CA LEU A 483 8.82 -11.13 12.18
C LEU A 483 9.99 -10.28 11.67
N ARG A 484 9.83 -8.95 11.63
CA ARG A 484 10.90 -8.04 11.23
C ARG A 484 12.06 -8.05 12.21
N MET A 485 11.77 -8.05 13.52
CA MET A 485 12.79 -8.10 14.56
C MET A 485 13.54 -9.44 14.55
N LEU A 486 12.82 -10.55 14.41
CA LEU A 486 13.42 -11.88 14.30
C LEU A 486 14.37 -11.97 13.08
N ALA A 487 13.97 -11.42 11.94
CA ALA A 487 14.84 -11.36 10.76
C ALA A 487 16.07 -10.47 11.00
N SER A 488 15.90 -9.33 11.67
CA SER A 488 17.02 -8.44 12.03
C SER A 488 18.01 -9.13 12.97
N ILE A 489 17.52 -9.83 14.00
CA ILE A 489 18.32 -10.61 14.95
C ILE A 489 19.09 -11.72 14.21
N GLY A 490 18.42 -12.41 13.27
CA GLY A 490 18.99 -13.46 12.46
C GLY A 490 19.83 -12.99 11.27
N LYS A 491 20.12 -11.69 11.10
CA LYS A 491 20.84 -11.15 9.92
C LYS A 491 20.21 -11.53 8.56
N GLY A 492 18.93 -11.88 8.53
CA GLY A 492 18.22 -12.26 7.32
C GLY A 492 17.34 -11.15 6.77
N HIS A 493 16.33 -11.53 5.98
CA HIS A 493 15.43 -10.59 5.32
C HIS A 493 13.99 -10.79 5.76
N TYR A 494 13.31 -9.68 6.01
CA TYR A 494 11.87 -9.63 6.21
C TYR A 494 11.16 -9.16 4.93
N ALA A 495 10.05 -9.81 4.60
CA ALA A 495 9.07 -9.36 3.60
C ALA A 495 7.66 -9.80 4.02
N ALA A 496 6.64 -9.24 3.35
CA ALA A 496 5.26 -9.59 3.63
C ALA A 496 4.34 -9.40 2.42
N ALA A 497 3.27 -10.19 2.36
CA ALA A 497 2.17 -10.05 1.42
C ALA A 497 0.86 -9.93 2.21
N PHE A 498 0.15 -8.81 1.99
CA PHE A 498 -1.04 -8.45 2.77
C PHE A 498 -2.34 -8.84 2.08
N ASP A 499 -2.28 -9.00 0.76
CA ASP A 499 -3.33 -9.52 -0.08
C ASP A 499 -2.92 -10.89 -0.64
N THR A 500 -3.89 -11.76 -0.84
CA THR A 500 -3.65 -13.13 -1.33
C THR A 500 -3.13 -13.17 -2.76
N GLY A 501 -3.46 -12.16 -3.58
CA GLY A 501 -3.02 -12.08 -4.97
C GLY A 501 -1.53 -11.79 -5.15
N SER A 502 -0.88 -11.20 -4.15
CA SER A 502 0.54 -10.84 -4.21
C SER A 502 1.49 -11.83 -3.51
N ILE A 503 0.97 -12.86 -2.83
CA ILE A 503 1.77 -13.83 -2.05
C ILE A 503 2.87 -14.45 -2.91
N GLU A 504 2.52 -15.10 -4.02
CA GLU A 504 3.47 -15.85 -4.84
C GLU A 504 4.61 -14.97 -5.37
N VAL A 505 4.27 -13.81 -5.94
CA VAL A 505 5.23 -12.88 -6.54
C VAL A 505 6.16 -12.30 -5.48
N ARG A 506 5.62 -11.83 -4.35
CA ARG A 506 6.42 -11.23 -3.27
C ARG A 506 7.30 -12.27 -2.58
N MET A 507 6.79 -13.49 -2.38
CA MET A 507 7.54 -14.58 -1.77
C MET A 507 8.68 -15.07 -2.67
N ALA A 508 8.44 -15.17 -3.98
CA ALA A 508 9.49 -15.49 -4.95
C ALA A 508 10.61 -14.43 -4.97
N GLN A 509 10.25 -13.14 -4.94
CA GLN A 509 11.23 -12.04 -4.83
C GLN A 509 12.04 -12.12 -3.52
N TRP A 510 11.36 -12.42 -2.41
CA TRP A 510 12.00 -12.58 -1.11
C TRP A 510 12.98 -13.76 -1.09
N PHE A 511 12.60 -14.93 -1.62
CA PHE A 511 13.54 -16.06 -1.76
C PHE A 511 14.73 -15.72 -2.63
N GLN A 512 14.53 -15.05 -3.77
CA GLN A 512 15.65 -14.62 -4.62
C GLN A 512 16.60 -13.68 -3.90
N LYS A 513 16.08 -12.81 -3.03
CA LYS A 513 16.90 -11.93 -2.20
C LYS A 513 17.72 -12.71 -1.16
N ALA A 514 17.07 -13.60 -0.42
CA ALA A 514 17.68 -14.34 0.68
C ALA A 514 18.64 -15.45 0.25
N SER A 515 18.42 -16.04 -0.92
CA SER A 515 19.23 -17.16 -1.44
C SER A 515 20.46 -16.72 -2.25
N SER A 516 20.63 -15.43 -2.55
CA SER A 516 21.67 -14.93 -3.46
C SER A 516 22.84 -14.22 -2.76
N THR A 517 23.16 -14.61 -1.51
CA THR A 517 24.28 -14.02 -0.75
C THR A 517 25.62 -14.20 -1.46
N ILE A 518 26.36 -13.11 -1.60
CA ILE A 518 27.70 -13.05 -2.24
C ILE A 518 28.80 -12.57 -1.30
N VAL A 519 28.45 -11.81 -0.25
CA VAL A 519 29.38 -11.38 0.79
C VAL A 519 28.68 -11.52 2.14
N SER A 520 29.29 -12.25 3.06
CA SER A 520 28.76 -12.45 4.41
C SER A 520 29.63 -11.80 5.48
N ASN A 521 29.08 -11.67 6.70
CA ASN A 521 29.80 -11.23 7.90
C ASN A 521 30.44 -9.85 7.74
N ILE A 522 29.64 -8.90 7.25
CA ILE A 522 30.11 -7.55 6.94
C ILE A 522 30.39 -6.78 8.22
N SER A 523 31.55 -6.13 8.26
CA SER A 523 31.96 -5.22 9.34
C SER A 523 32.55 -3.94 8.75
N ILE A 524 32.46 -2.84 9.48
CA ILE A 524 33.00 -1.54 9.06
C ILE A 524 34.16 -1.17 9.97
N ASP A 525 35.34 -0.99 9.39
CA ASP A 525 36.51 -0.46 10.07
C ASP A 525 36.49 1.08 10.04
N GLY A 526 37.09 1.69 11.07
CA GLY A 526 37.19 3.15 11.20
C GLY A 526 36.11 3.82 12.05
N ILE A 527 35.16 3.05 12.60
CA ILE A 527 34.06 3.59 13.42
C ILE A 527 34.33 3.62 14.93
N LYS A 528 35.38 2.95 15.42
CA LYS A 528 35.63 2.75 16.87
C LYS A 528 35.90 4.04 17.66
N HIS A 529 36.33 5.12 16.99
CA HIS A 529 36.65 6.40 17.62
C HIS A 529 35.56 7.45 17.44
N ILE A 530 34.43 7.08 16.82
CA ILE A 530 33.33 8.00 16.58
C ILE A 530 32.43 8.01 17.81
N GLN A 531 32.12 9.20 18.30
CA GLN A 531 31.25 9.39 19.43
C GLN A 531 29.79 9.11 19.04
N ASP A 532 29.05 8.40 19.90
CA ASP A 532 27.61 8.16 19.77
C ASP A 532 27.16 7.59 18.41
N PHE A 533 28.03 6.76 17.81
CA PHE A 533 27.77 6.07 16.54
C PHE A 533 26.71 4.96 16.72
N GLU A 534 25.49 5.25 16.29
CA GLU A 534 24.33 4.37 16.37
C GLU A 534 23.95 3.90 14.96
N VAL A 535 23.79 2.59 14.79
CA VAL A 535 23.27 1.96 13.58
C VAL A 535 21.81 1.55 13.82
N ASP A 536 20.93 1.81 12.86
CA ASP A 536 19.49 1.55 13.04
C ASP A 536 19.15 0.05 13.09
N SER A 537 19.99 -0.79 12.47
CA SER A 537 19.86 -2.25 12.50
C SER A 537 20.75 -2.88 13.57
N GLU A 538 20.30 -4.00 14.14
CA GLU A 538 21.06 -4.77 15.14
C GLU A 538 22.39 -5.31 14.58
N TYR A 539 22.42 -5.63 13.29
CA TYR A 539 23.60 -6.11 12.58
C TYR A 539 23.64 -5.58 11.15
N ILE A 540 24.82 -5.52 10.54
CA ILE A 540 24.95 -5.22 9.12
C ILE A 540 24.58 -6.49 8.33
N PRO A 541 23.53 -6.45 7.49
CA PRO A 541 23.12 -7.60 6.69
C PRO A 541 24.18 -8.00 5.66
N ASP A 542 24.11 -9.23 5.18
CA ASP A 542 24.93 -9.73 4.08
C ASP A 542 24.56 -9.04 2.74
N ILE A 543 25.47 -9.03 1.75
CA ILE A 543 25.16 -8.54 0.40
C ILE A 543 24.61 -9.69 -0.45
N SER A 544 23.48 -9.45 -1.09
CA SER A 544 22.90 -10.33 -2.11
C SER A 544 23.25 -9.85 -3.53
N ALA A 545 23.45 -10.78 -4.48
CA ALA A 545 23.79 -10.47 -5.87
C ALA A 545 22.74 -9.57 -6.55
N LYS A 546 21.48 -9.75 -6.16
CA LYS A 546 20.32 -9.13 -6.82
C LYS A 546 19.79 -7.89 -6.09
N TYR A 547 20.39 -7.41 -5.01
CA TYR A 547 19.85 -6.29 -4.23
C TYR A 547 20.95 -5.41 -3.62
N PRO A 548 20.81 -4.07 -3.65
CA PRO A 548 21.71 -3.18 -2.94
C PRO A 548 21.48 -3.33 -1.43
N LEU A 549 22.56 -3.19 -0.67
CA LEU A 549 22.52 -3.07 0.79
C LEU A 549 22.44 -1.60 1.18
N CYS A 550 21.58 -1.27 2.14
CA CYS A 550 21.45 0.05 2.74
C CYS A 550 21.41 -0.09 4.26
N VAL A 551 22.32 0.59 4.95
CA VAL A 551 22.34 0.71 6.40
C VAL A 551 22.46 2.18 6.78
N SER A 552 21.58 2.65 7.64
CA SER A 552 21.57 4.02 8.13
C SER A 552 21.84 4.08 9.62
N GLY A 553 22.17 5.28 10.07
CA GLY A 553 22.40 5.55 11.48
C GLY A 553 22.72 7.01 11.75
N ARG A 554 23.11 7.29 12.98
CA ARG A 554 23.44 8.62 13.48
C ARG A 554 24.75 8.64 14.26
N TYR A 555 25.43 9.77 14.28
CA TYR A 555 26.71 9.91 14.99
C TYR A 555 27.03 11.37 15.36
N HIS A 556 27.93 11.56 16.33
CA HIS A 556 28.55 12.86 16.61
C HIS A 556 30.00 12.93 16.11
N GLY A 557 30.43 14.13 15.74
CA GLY A 557 31.80 14.40 15.32
C GLY A 557 32.00 14.31 13.81
N LYS A 558 33.17 13.86 13.37
CA LYS A 558 33.52 13.78 11.94
C LYS A 558 33.83 12.34 11.56
N LEU A 559 33.23 11.90 10.46
CA LEU A 559 33.64 10.67 9.81
C LEU A 559 34.98 10.86 9.09
N PRO A 560 35.83 9.82 9.02
CA PRO A 560 36.98 9.81 8.12
C PRO A 560 36.56 10.03 6.66
N GLU A 561 37.45 10.50 5.79
CA GLU A 561 37.15 10.66 4.34
C GLU A 561 36.82 9.32 3.66
N THR A 562 37.37 8.24 4.20
CA THR A 562 37.18 6.88 3.71
C THR A 562 36.98 5.92 4.87
N LEU A 563 35.98 5.04 4.74
CA LEU A 563 35.76 3.87 5.59
C LEU A 563 36.06 2.59 4.80
N ILE A 564 36.33 1.49 5.50
CA ILE A 564 36.58 0.19 4.86
C ILE A 564 35.52 -0.80 5.35
N ALA A 565 34.72 -1.33 4.42
CA ALA A 565 33.86 -2.48 4.70
C ALA A 565 34.62 -3.77 4.43
N LYS A 566 34.66 -4.66 5.42
CA LYS A 566 35.23 -6.01 5.30
C LYS A 566 34.11 -7.04 5.29
N GLY A 567 34.34 -8.16 4.62
CA GLY A 567 33.43 -9.30 4.63
C GLY A 567 34.09 -10.55 4.06
N GLN A 568 33.33 -11.64 3.96
CA GLN A 568 33.78 -12.93 3.44
C GLN A 568 33.05 -13.28 2.14
N LEU A 569 33.80 -13.71 1.13
CA LEU A 569 33.27 -14.22 -0.14
C LEU A 569 32.89 -15.70 -0.03
N ALA A 570 32.18 -16.21 -1.04
CA ALA A 570 31.69 -17.60 -1.07
C ALA A 570 32.82 -18.66 -1.06
N ASP A 571 34.04 -18.29 -1.42
CA ASP A 571 35.25 -19.13 -1.33
C ASP A 571 35.99 -18.96 0.01
N MET A 572 35.36 -18.31 0.99
CA MET A 572 35.89 -17.99 2.31
C MET A 572 37.06 -16.99 2.33
N SER A 573 37.42 -16.40 1.19
CA SER A 573 38.39 -15.31 1.15
C SER A 573 37.81 -14.01 1.71
N GLU A 574 38.67 -13.18 2.31
CA GLU A 574 38.28 -11.86 2.77
C GLU A 574 38.24 -10.84 1.62
N ILE A 575 37.22 -10.00 1.63
CA ILE A 575 37.10 -8.85 0.73
C ILE A 575 37.10 -7.56 1.54
N SER A 576 37.77 -6.53 1.01
CA SER A 576 37.73 -5.17 1.53
C SER A 576 37.19 -4.23 0.46
N ILE A 577 36.23 -3.39 0.83
CA ILE A 577 35.56 -2.43 -0.04
C ILE A 577 35.81 -1.05 0.53
N GLU A 578 36.44 -0.20 -0.27
CA GLU A 578 36.67 1.19 0.08
C GLU A 578 35.35 1.98 -0.06
N LEU A 579 34.95 2.66 1.01
CA LEU A 579 33.74 3.47 1.07
C LEU A 579 34.10 4.93 1.22
N LYS A 580 33.96 5.70 0.15
CA LYS A 580 34.17 7.15 0.20
C LYS A 580 33.01 7.82 0.93
N VAL A 581 33.35 8.70 1.86
CA VAL A 581 32.38 9.49 2.63
C VAL A 581 32.09 10.77 1.85
N GLN A 582 30.81 11.00 1.56
CA GLN A 582 30.33 12.12 0.77
C GLN A 582 29.27 12.91 1.53
N HIS A 583 29.47 14.23 1.62
CA HIS A 583 28.47 15.13 2.19
C HIS A 583 27.45 15.52 1.12
N VAL A 584 26.22 15.04 1.28
CA VAL A 584 25.15 15.28 0.31
C VAL A 584 24.33 16.51 0.72
N LYS A 585 24.06 17.37 -0.27
CA LYS A 585 23.13 18.52 -0.13
C LYS A 585 21.81 18.29 -0.85
N ASP A 586 21.83 17.48 -1.91
CA ASP A 586 20.71 17.27 -2.82
C ASP A 586 19.87 16.01 -2.50
N ILE A 587 20.32 15.14 -1.61
CA ILE A 587 19.57 13.96 -1.16
C ILE A 587 19.12 14.20 0.29
N PRO A 588 17.81 14.37 0.56
CA PRO A 588 17.30 14.47 1.91
C PRO A 588 17.24 13.08 2.57
N LEU A 589 18.35 12.63 3.15
CA LEU A 589 18.48 11.33 3.79
C LEU A 589 17.43 11.12 4.90
N ASP A 590 17.12 12.18 5.65
CA ASP A 590 16.09 12.20 6.69
C ASP A 590 14.72 11.79 6.19
N LYS A 591 14.35 12.21 4.97
CA LYS A 591 13.06 11.84 4.35
C LYS A 591 13.10 10.48 3.69
N VAL A 592 14.18 10.21 2.96
CA VAL A 592 14.29 9.03 2.12
C VAL A 592 14.44 7.75 2.97
N LEU A 593 15.10 7.85 4.12
CA LEU A 593 15.29 6.72 5.05
C LEU A 593 14.21 6.63 6.12
N ALA A 594 13.36 7.66 6.28
CA ALA A 594 12.37 7.77 7.35
C ALA A 594 11.56 6.49 7.54
N LYS A 595 11.00 5.93 6.46
CA LYS A 595 10.15 4.73 6.56
C LYS A 595 10.91 3.50 7.06
N GLN A 596 12.13 3.28 6.57
CA GLN A 596 12.96 2.16 7.01
C GLN A 596 13.37 2.31 8.47
N GLN A 597 13.76 3.53 8.88
CA GLN A 597 14.13 3.86 10.25
C GLN A 597 12.95 3.67 11.20
N MET A 598 11.78 4.21 10.84
CA MET A 598 10.55 4.06 11.61
C MET A 598 10.18 2.59 11.79
N ASP A 599 10.20 1.78 10.72
CA ASP A 599 9.86 0.35 10.83
C ASP A 599 10.77 -0.42 11.78
N LEU A 600 12.08 -0.16 11.73
CA LEU A 600 13.07 -0.80 12.61
C LEU A 600 12.94 -0.31 14.05
N LEU A 601 12.76 1.00 14.24
CA LEU A 601 12.58 1.61 15.55
C LEU A 601 11.27 1.18 16.21
N THR A 602 10.16 1.08 15.47
CA THR A 602 8.89 0.53 15.97
C THR A 602 9.10 -0.92 16.40
N ALA A 603 9.73 -1.75 15.57
CA ALA A 603 9.98 -3.14 15.94
C ALA A 603 10.88 -3.27 17.19
N LYS A 604 11.87 -2.38 17.34
CA LYS A 604 12.75 -2.32 18.52
C LYS A 604 12.03 -1.81 19.76
N ALA A 605 11.19 -0.78 19.61
CA ALA A 605 10.33 -0.24 20.66
C ALA A 605 9.34 -1.30 21.15
N TRP A 606 8.74 -2.04 20.20
CA TRP A 606 7.95 -3.24 20.49
C TRP A 606 8.82 -4.18 21.31
N LEU A 607 9.89 -4.79 20.78
CA LEU A 607 10.68 -5.82 21.48
C LEU A 607 11.14 -5.44 22.89
N LEU A 608 11.58 -4.19 23.10
CA LEU A 608 12.14 -3.72 24.37
C LEU A 608 11.12 -3.08 25.33
N GLU A 609 9.87 -2.91 24.90
CA GLU A 609 8.82 -2.21 25.67
C GLU A 609 9.27 -0.81 26.12
N ASN A 610 9.95 -0.10 25.22
CA ASN A 610 10.65 1.13 25.55
C ASN A 610 9.88 2.38 25.08
N LYS A 611 9.24 3.07 26.03
CA LYS A 611 8.49 4.32 25.81
C LYS A 611 9.31 5.47 25.22
N GLU A 612 10.62 5.52 25.43
CA GLU A 612 11.47 6.54 24.79
C GLU A 612 11.63 6.28 23.30
N LEU A 613 11.74 5.01 22.89
CA LEU A 613 11.76 4.63 21.48
C LEU A 613 10.42 4.93 20.81
N GLU A 614 9.29 4.67 21.48
CA GLU A 614 7.96 5.05 20.99
C GLU A 614 7.87 6.56 20.72
N ARG A 615 8.30 7.40 21.67
CA ARG A 615 8.34 8.86 21.50
C ARG A 615 9.25 9.30 20.35
N LYS A 616 10.36 8.60 20.10
CA LYS A 616 11.23 8.85 18.95
C LYS A 616 10.49 8.53 17.64
N VAL A 617 9.77 7.42 17.58
CA VAL A 617 8.95 7.05 16.40
C VAL A 617 7.87 8.10 16.14
N VAL A 618 7.14 8.56 17.17
CA VAL A 618 6.13 9.63 17.04
C VAL A 618 6.73 10.91 16.44
N LYS A 619 7.89 11.36 16.94
CA LYS A 619 8.57 12.55 16.41
C LYS A 619 8.98 12.38 14.95
N LEU A 620 9.60 11.25 14.61
CA LEU A 620 9.99 10.91 13.23
C LEU A 620 8.79 10.85 12.29
N SER A 621 7.69 10.24 12.76
CA SER A 621 6.42 10.10 12.06
C SER A 621 5.81 11.45 11.71
N ILE A 622 5.71 12.36 12.69
CA ILE A 622 5.17 13.72 12.47
C ILE A 622 6.10 14.54 11.57
N GLN A 623 7.42 14.50 11.80
CA GLN A 623 8.40 15.25 11.00
C GLN A 623 8.35 14.87 9.51
N ASN A 624 8.18 13.59 9.20
CA ASN A 624 8.18 13.06 7.84
C ASN A 624 6.79 12.85 7.24
N SER A 625 5.72 13.18 7.99
CA SER A 625 4.32 12.95 7.58
C SER A 625 4.01 11.51 7.18
N LEU A 626 4.70 10.56 7.80
CA LEU A 626 4.49 9.12 7.63
C LEU A 626 3.72 8.59 8.84
N PRO A 627 2.60 7.88 8.67
CA PRO A 627 1.90 7.28 9.79
C PRO A 627 2.76 6.18 10.41
N SER A 628 2.67 6.07 11.73
CA SER A 628 3.20 4.98 12.54
C SER A 628 2.09 4.48 13.43
N GLU A 629 2.30 3.35 14.08
CA GLU A 629 1.31 2.73 14.95
C GLU A 629 1.02 3.55 16.23
N TYR A 630 1.89 4.52 16.54
CA TYR A 630 1.71 5.51 17.62
C TYR A 630 1.16 6.86 17.12
N THR A 631 0.80 6.96 15.84
CA THR A 631 0.29 8.19 15.24
C THR A 631 -0.91 7.89 14.34
N ARG A 632 -1.69 8.93 14.02
CA ARG A 632 -2.83 8.83 13.09
C ARG A 632 -2.73 9.90 12.04
N MET A 633 -3.11 9.56 10.82
CA MET A 633 -3.27 10.54 9.75
C MET A 633 -4.70 11.07 9.76
N VAL A 634 -4.85 12.39 9.72
CA VAL A 634 -6.13 13.09 9.69
C VAL A 634 -6.19 14.07 8.53
N LEU A 635 -7.39 14.31 8.00
CA LEU A 635 -7.66 15.33 7.01
C LEU A 635 -8.17 16.60 7.71
N LEU A 636 -7.39 17.68 7.65
CA LEU A 636 -7.78 18.98 8.18
C LEU A 636 -8.47 19.82 7.12
N GLN A 637 -9.67 20.32 7.42
CA GLN A 637 -10.38 21.27 6.57
C GLN A 637 -10.11 22.71 7.01
N THR A 638 -9.69 23.57 6.08
CA THR A 638 -9.46 25.00 6.31
C THR A 638 -10.26 25.83 5.30
N SER A 639 -10.87 26.94 5.75
CA SER A 639 -11.52 27.92 4.88
C SER A 639 -10.52 29.00 4.49
N LEU A 640 -10.39 29.28 3.19
CA LEU A 640 -9.44 30.26 2.67
C LEU A 640 -9.85 31.72 2.93
N ASP A 641 -11.12 31.99 3.25
CA ASP A 641 -11.62 33.35 3.56
C ASP A 641 -11.09 33.89 4.91
N LYS A 642 -10.45 33.05 5.75
CA LYS A 642 -9.94 33.41 7.08
C LYS A 642 -8.42 33.65 7.13
N ILE A 643 -7.71 33.55 6.00
CA ILE A 643 -6.25 33.72 5.95
C ILE A 643 -5.94 35.12 5.43
N ASP A 644 -5.81 36.09 6.33
CA ASP A 644 -5.42 37.46 5.99
C ASP A 644 -3.88 37.55 5.81
N PRO A 645 -3.36 37.94 4.62
CA PRO A 645 -1.91 37.94 4.35
C PRO A 645 -1.08 38.88 5.23
N ALA A 646 -1.71 39.81 5.95
CA ALA A 646 -1.04 40.85 6.73
C ALA A 646 -0.54 40.41 8.12
N GLN A 647 -0.90 39.24 8.64
CA GLN A 647 -0.51 38.80 9.99
C GLN A 647 0.73 37.90 10.08
N GLN A 648 1.36 37.51 8.96
CA GLN A 648 2.56 36.65 9.01
C GLN A 648 3.90 37.39 9.22
N ALA A 649 3.94 38.73 9.24
CA ALA A 649 5.20 39.47 9.34
C ALA A 649 5.51 40.11 10.71
N LYS A 650 4.54 40.18 11.64
CA LYS A 650 4.78 40.71 12.99
C LYS A 650 3.82 40.07 13.98
N ASN A 651 4.29 39.11 14.77
CA ASN A 651 3.85 38.98 16.17
C ASN A 651 4.81 38.08 16.97
N LYS A 652 5.36 38.66 18.04
CA LYS A 652 5.96 37.94 19.18
C LYS A 652 4.89 37.05 19.84
N PRO A 653 5.28 35.95 20.51
CA PRO A 653 4.32 35.06 21.15
C PRO A 653 3.82 35.70 22.45
N THR A 654 2.65 36.34 22.41
CA THR A 654 1.86 36.63 23.61
C THR A 654 0.71 35.64 23.72
N LYS A 655 0.69 34.93 24.85
CA LYS A 655 -0.33 33.96 25.26
C LYS A 655 -1.75 34.56 25.16
N LYS A 656 -2.67 33.71 24.67
CA LYS A 656 -4.14 33.85 24.62
C LYS A 656 -4.70 34.71 23.47
N SER A 657 -4.89 34.08 22.32
CA SER A 657 -5.96 34.42 21.38
C SER A 657 -6.83 33.17 21.14
N SER A 658 -8.14 33.42 21.06
CA SER A 658 -9.28 32.50 20.92
C SER A 658 -9.05 31.21 20.12
N GLN A 659 -9.56 30.10 20.67
CA GLN A 659 -9.68 28.79 20.04
C GLN A 659 -10.49 28.88 18.74
N ASP A 660 -9.82 28.86 17.58
CA ASP A 660 -10.45 28.59 16.29
C ASP A 660 -10.58 27.07 16.13
N GLU A 661 -11.82 26.55 16.21
CA GLU A 661 -12.12 25.13 16.05
C GLU A 661 -11.79 24.64 14.62
N ARG A 662 -10.70 23.88 14.47
CA ARG A 662 -10.38 23.14 13.24
C ARG A 662 -11.03 21.75 13.31
N SER A 663 -11.85 21.40 12.33
CA SER A 663 -12.44 20.07 12.21
C SER A 663 -11.48 19.12 11.48
N ALA A 664 -11.19 17.96 12.09
CA ALA A 664 -10.41 16.89 11.48
C ALA A 664 -11.27 15.67 11.18
N MET A 665 -11.01 15.03 10.05
CA MET A 665 -11.63 13.75 9.69
C MET A 665 -10.54 12.66 9.70
N PRO A 666 -10.73 11.53 10.40
CA PRO A 666 -9.70 10.50 10.49
C PRO A 666 -9.55 9.73 9.16
N LEU A 667 -8.33 9.24 8.91
CA LEU A 667 -8.03 8.28 7.84
C LEU A 667 -7.66 6.92 8.45
N ARG A 668 -8.27 5.84 7.93
CA ARG A 668 -8.08 4.45 8.41
C ARG A 668 -7.13 3.64 7.52
N GLY A 669 -6.77 2.44 7.96
CA GLY A 669 -6.01 1.45 7.20
C GLY A 669 -4.52 1.77 7.05
N MET A 670 -4.04 2.84 7.66
CA MET A 670 -2.69 3.36 7.47
C MET A 670 -1.62 2.54 8.23
N THR A 671 -2.03 1.79 9.25
CA THR A 671 -1.16 1.06 10.18
C THR A 671 -1.82 -0.26 10.60
N LEU A 672 -1.00 -1.21 11.04
CA LEU A 672 -1.46 -2.49 11.59
C LEU A 672 -1.52 -2.40 13.12
N GLY A 673 -2.36 -3.21 13.76
CA GLY A 673 -2.62 -3.14 15.20
C GLY A 673 -1.56 -3.80 16.08
N PHE A 674 -0.26 -3.67 15.83
CA PHE A 674 0.79 -4.27 16.68
C PHE A 674 0.73 -5.80 16.87
N GLY A 675 0.14 -6.56 15.94
CA GLY A 675 -0.11 -7.99 16.14
C GLY A 675 -1.34 -8.28 17.02
N ASP A 676 -2.02 -7.26 17.54
CA ASP A 676 -3.34 -7.39 18.15
C ASP A 676 -4.41 -7.48 17.05
N VAL A 677 -5.14 -8.59 17.05
CA VAL A 677 -6.17 -8.89 16.05
C VAL A 677 -7.33 -7.89 16.11
N ALA A 678 -7.74 -7.46 17.30
CA ALA A 678 -8.85 -6.53 17.48
C ALA A 678 -8.47 -5.12 17.02
N ALA A 679 -7.30 -4.62 17.42
CA ALA A 679 -6.78 -3.33 16.97
C ALA A 679 -6.51 -3.33 15.46
N THR A 680 -6.03 -4.44 14.90
CA THR A 680 -5.85 -4.61 13.45
C THR A 680 -7.19 -4.52 12.74
N ARG A 681 -8.20 -5.24 13.22
CA ARG A 681 -9.56 -5.21 12.63
C ARG A 681 -10.17 -3.81 12.68
N GLU A 682 -10.00 -3.07 13.79
CA GLU A 682 -10.50 -1.70 13.91
C GLU A 682 -9.82 -0.72 12.95
N ASN A 683 -8.52 -0.92 12.68
CA ASN A 683 -7.77 -0.07 11.77
C ASN A 683 -8.06 -0.37 10.30
N LEU A 684 -8.42 -1.60 9.93
CA LEU A 684 -8.75 -1.95 8.55
C LEU A 684 -10.05 -1.28 8.10
N THR A 685 -10.07 -0.77 6.87
CA THR A 685 -11.30 -0.24 6.27
C THR A 685 -12.19 -1.39 5.77
N GLU A 686 -13.46 -1.43 6.18
CA GLU A 686 -14.43 -2.45 5.73
C GLU A 686 -14.89 -2.27 4.26
N GLY A 687 -14.26 -1.38 3.50
CA GLY A 687 -14.49 -1.20 2.07
C GLY A 687 -15.47 -0.07 1.75
N PHE A 688 -16.11 -0.15 0.59
CA PHE A 688 -16.69 0.99 -0.12
C PHE A 688 -18.03 1.54 0.43
N GLY A 689 -18.61 0.94 1.48
CA GLY A 689 -20.00 1.17 1.92
C GLY A 689 -20.26 2.20 3.02
N ASP A 690 -19.26 2.61 3.82
CA ASP A 690 -19.51 3.39 5.05
C ASP A 690 -19.65 4.91 4.85
N ILE A 691 -20.51 5.34 3.93
CA ILE A 691 -21.09 6.68 4.03
C ILE A 691 -22.45 6.52 4.71
N LYS A 692 -22.44 6.39 6.04
CA LYS A 692 -23.68 6.47 6.82
C LYS A 692 -24.34 7.81 6.53
N ALA A 693 -25.61 7.76 6.12
CA ALA A 693 -26.40 8.95 5.86
C ALA A 693 -26.48 9.84 7.12
N PRO A 694 -26.59 11.18 6.98
CA PRO A 694 -26.83 12.04 8.13
C PRO A 694 -28.09 11.60 8.88
N GLU A 695 -27.96 11.48 10.21
CA GLU A 695 -28.85 10.85 11.22
C GLU A 695 -30.33 11.29 11.26
N LYS A 696 -30.83 12.07 10.30
CA LYS A 696 -32.19 12.62 10.33
C LYS A 696 -33.33 11.58 10.25
N PHE A 697 -33.03 10.28 10.09
CA PHE A 697 -34.05 9.24 9.90
C PHE A 697 -34.10 8.11 10.95
N GLU A 698 -33.22 8.05 11.95
CA GLU A 698 -33.38 7.08 13.07
C GLU A 698 -34.63 7.36 13.93
N ILE A 699 -35.24 8.55 13.80
CA ILE A 699 -36.49 8.90 14.46
C ILE A 699 -37.71 8.23 13.78
N PHE A 700 -37.59 7.78 12.52
CA PHE A 700 -38.71 7.18 11.78
C PHE A 700 -38.85 5.66 11.96
N GLU A 701 -37.79 4.92 12.27
CA GLU A 701 -37.92 3.49 12.59
C GLU A 701 -38.66 3.24 13.91
N LYS A 702 -38.61 4.18 14.87
CA LYS A 702 -39.42 4.12 16.09
C LYS A 702 -40.91 4.41 15.86
N ALA A 703 -41.30 4.95 14.70
CA ALA A 703 -42.70 5.25 14.39
C ALA A 703 -43.46 4.08 13.72
N VAL A 704 -42.74 3.08 13.18
CA VAL A 704 -43.36 1.92 12.52
C VAL A 704 -44.03 0.96 13.52
N GLY A 705 -43.63 1.02 14.80
CA GLY A 705 -44.24 0.22 15.89
C GLY A 705 -45.62 0.67 16.35
N CYS A 706 -46.17 1.78 15.84
CA CYS A 706 -47.43 2.35 16.34
C CYS A 706 -48.64 2.15 15.39
N CYS A 707 -48.43 1.64 14.18
CA CYS A 707 -49.49 1.59 13.15
C CYS A 707 -50.18 0.23 12.97
N SER A 708 -49.84 -0.80 13.75
CA SER A 708 -50.47 -2.13 13.65
C SER A 708 -51.82 -2.28 14.38
N ARG A 709 -52.34 -1.21 15.02
CA ARG A 709 -53.64 -1.25 15.75
C ARG A 709 -54.75 -0.37 15.18
N ALA A 710 -54.60 0.19 13.98
CA ALA A 710 -55.57 1.12 13.40
C ALA A 710 -56.29 0.61 12.14
N ALA A 711 -56.10 -0.66 11.75
CA ALA A 711 -56.62 -1.20 10.49
C ALA A 711 -58.09 -1.68 10.55
N ASP A 712 -58.72 -1.74 11.73
CA ASP A 712 -60.09 -2.29 11.87
C ASP A 712 -61.21 -1.24 11.99
N CYS A 713 -60.93 0.07 11.82
CA CYS A 713 -61.89 1.14 12.13
C CYS A 713 -62.17 2.18 11.03
N PHE A 714 -61.74 1.99 9.77
CA PHE A 714 -61.97 2.99 8.71
C PHE A 714 -62.90 2.50 7.61
N CYS A 715 -64.01 3.24 7.37
CA CYS A 715 -64.86 3.02 6.20
C CYS A 715 -64.21 3.60 4.93
N CYS A 716 -64.44 2.96 3.78
CA CYS A 716 -63.75 3.24 2.50
C CYS A 716 -63.84 4.70 2.04
N MET A 717 -64.92 5.42 2.38
CA MET A 717 -65.10 6.83 2.01
C MET A 717 -64.26 7.81 2.84
N CYS A 718 -63.94 7.48 4.09
CA CYS A 718 -63.04 8.29 4.93
C CYS A 718 -61.58 8.12 4.50
N PHE A 719 -61.23 6.94 4.02
CA PHE A 719 -59.91 6.61 3.50
C PHE A 719 -59.58 7.38 2.23
N ILE A 720 -60.50 7.43 1.25
CA ILE A 720 -60.31 8.19 0.00
C ILE A 720 -60.17 9.70 0.27
N LYS A 721 -60.93 10.24 1.23
CA LYS A 721 -60.80 11.66 1.65
C LYS A 721 -59.50 11.96 2.39
N ALA A 722 -58.92 10.99 3.09
CA ALA A 722 -57.61 11.12 3.72
C ALA A 722 -56.47 11.03 2.69
N CYS A 723 -56.58 10.13 1.70
CA CYS A 723 -55.63 10.02 0.60
C CYS A 723 -55.56 11.29 -0.26
N GLY A 724 -56.64 12.05 -0.38
CA GLY A 724 -56.66 13.33 -1.10
C GLY A 724 -55.93 14.49 -0.40
N LYS A 725 -55.42 14.32 0.82
CA LYS A 725 -54.64 15.32 1.57
C LYS A 725 -53.17 14.93 1.76
N LEU A 726 -52.73 13.81 1.18
CA LEU A 726 -51.36 13.30 1.33
C LEU A 726 -50.43 13.95 0.31
N ASN A 727 -49.23 14.30 0.77
CA ASN A 727 -48.11 14.73 -0.08
C ASN A 727 -47.73 13.60 -1.06
N ASP A 728 -47.26 13.94 -2.26
CA ASP A 728 -46.94 13.03 -3.37
C ASP A 728 -46.06 11.84 -2.94
N GLN A 729 -45.15 12.06 -1.98
CA GLN A 729 -44.31 10.98 -1.43
C GLN A 729 -45.09 9.93 -0.62
N CYS A 730 -46.12 10.32 0.12
CA CYS A 730 -46.98 9.38 0.84
C CYS A 730 -47.85 8.58 -0.12
N VAL A 731 -48.31 9.20 -1.21
CA VAL A 731 -49.11 8.51 -2.25
C VAL A 731 -48.27 7.42 -2.92
N ILE A 732 -46.99 7.66 -3.20
CA ILE A 732 -46.09 6.67 -3.81
C ILE A 732 -45.89 5.44 -2.92
N VAL A 733 -45.60 5.63 -1.63
CA VAL A 733 -45.46 4.53 -0.66
C VAL A 733 -46.75 3.75 -0.51
N PHE A 734 -47.89 4.45 -0.50
CA PHE A 734 -49.20 3.83 -0.42
C PHE A 734 -49.53 2.99 -1.67
N THR A 735 -49.17 3.50 -2.85
CA THR A 735 -49.39 2.80 -4.12
C THR A 735 -48.52 1.54 -4.21
N GLN A 736 -47.28 1.60 -3.73
CA GLN A 736 -46.38 0.44 -3.65
C GLN A 736 -46.88 -0.61 -2.64
N ALA A 737 -47.40 -0.19 -1.49
CA ALA A 737 -48.02 -1.09 -0.52
C ALA A 737 -49.27 -1.77 -1.09
N CYS A 738 -50.15 -1.01 -1.76
CA CYS A 738 -51.32 -1.57 -2.43
C CYS A 738 -50.93 -2.53 -3.58
N ALA A 739 -49.88 -2.22 -4.35
CA ALA A 739 -49.37 -3.11 -5.39
C ALA A 739 -48.78 -4.41 -4.81
N ALA A 740 -48.08 -4.34 -3.68
CA ALA A 740 -47.56 -5.52 -2.98
C ALA A 740 -48.70 -6.41 -2.43
N ILE A 741 -49.74 -5.79 -1.86
CA ILE A 741 -50.93 -6.51 -1.38
C ILE A 741 -51.72 -7.11 -2.55
N ALA A 742 -51.81 -6.41 -3.69
CA ALA A 742 -52.42 -6.96 -4.91
C ALA A 742 -51.61 -8.15 -5.46
N CYS A 743 -50.27 -8.10 -5.42
CA CYS A 743 -49.43 -9.23 -5.79
C CYS A 743 -49.60 -10.43 -4.85
N LEU A 744 -49.77 -10.20 -3.54
CA LEU A 744 -50.08 -11.26 -2.56
C LEU A 744 -51.47 -11.86 -2.80
N GLY A 745 -52.47 -11.03 -3.11
CA GLY A 745 -53.82 -11.49 -3.47
C GLY A 745 -53.83 -12.26 -4.80
N CYS A 746 -52.99 -11.87 -5.78
CA CYS A 746 -52.78 -12.66 -7.00
C CYS A 746 -52.09 -14.00 -6.70
N PHE A 747 -51.19 -14.05 -5.71
CA PHE A 747 -50.54 -15.29 -5.28
C PHE A 747 -51.52 -16.24 -4.58
N GLU A 748 -52.40 -15.71 -3.72
CA GLU A 748 -53.51 -16.46 -3.11
C GLU A 748 -54.48 -16.99 -4.18
N CYS A 749 -54.88 -16.14 -5.13
CA CYS A 749 -55.77 -16.51 -6.22
C CYS A 749 -55.14 -17.57 -7.16
N CYS A 750 -53.83 -17.49 -7.43
CA CYS A 750 -53.10 -18.53 -8.16
C CYS A 750 -52.96 -19.84 -7.35
N SER A 751 -52.84 -19.76 -6.02
CA SER A 751 -52.78 -20.95 -5.16
C SER A 751 -54.12 -21.71 -5.12
N GLU A 752 -55.24 -20.99 -5.14
CA GLU A 752 -56.59 -21.59 -5.19
C GLU A 752 -56.94 -22.15 -6.57
N LEU A 753 -56.54 -21.47 -7.67
CA LEU A 753 -56.86 -21.89 -9.04
C LEU A 753 -55.93 -22.97 -9.62
N CYS A 754 -54.67 -23.04 -9.20
CA CYS A 754 -53.68 -23.98 -9.77
C CYS A 754 -53.42 -25.23 -8.91
N CYS A 755 -53.81 -25.23 -7.63
CA CYS A 755 -53.58 -26.37 -6.73
C CYS A 755 -54.86 -26.91 -6.05
N GLY A 756 -56.04 -26.39 -6.40
CA GLY A 756 -57.33 -26.83 -5.87
C GLY A 756 -58.21 -27.54 -6.90
N GLY A 757 -58.04 -28.85 -7.08
CA GLY A 757 -58.99 -29.73 -7.77
C GLY A 757 -58.94 -31.15 -7.17
N PRO A 758 -60.08 -31.77 -6.78
CA PRO A 758 -60.09 -33.01 -6.00
C PRO A 758 -60.04 -34.27 -6.89
N ASN A 759 -59.28 -35.28 -6.43
CA ASN A 759 -59.09 -36.64 -6.98
C ASN A 759 -58.43 -36.80 -8.35
#